data_AF-A0AA36FNE0-F1
#
_entry.id   AF-A0AA36FNE0-F1
#
_cell.length_a   1.000
_cell.length_b   1.000
_cell.length_c   1.000
_cell.angle_alpha   90.00
_cell.angle_beta   90.00
_cell.angle_gamma   90.00
#
_symmetry.space_group_name_H-M   'P 1'
#
loop_
_entity.id
_entity.type
_entity.pdbx_description
1 polymer ?
#
loop_
_entity_poly.entity_id
_entity_poly.type
_entity_poly.pdbx_seq_one_letter_code
_entity_poly.pdbx_strand_id
1 'polypeptide(L)'
;MTASCKNSICAVEDMKDAVEEESHEEELPDGSKVKHKLMRVRSESIDKKLTEKLVKVVEKLKAPKEHTTVEDYETVLPDGTIHRVHKVIKHSVSHIQREHQHEGMVEKVFDGVVKIPGSESQETLETFERPPHPETIIEQVEEVLPSGQVQKRKIIKNRMIHNIKTRHESFDNDLGQQNEEYEIDEVIPGTETCFYADIDGSSNVSSASCSDVEDMEEESDTKKTDLEREEEEEEEEEEDGISRGIPQATLDKLRDEFVANDRLMFTQGVCNHVNINEISRCPRQLLDVNHVFNIKVEEAKPVTHQRASGRCWIFAALNQMRIPFMEKFEVPEFEFSQAYLFFWDKLERSNFILDAFIDCARNGNTAGSRVVDHLLVNASDDGGQWDMLVNLISKYGIVPKNIYPDTVSCEASRYLVSIISHKMREYCKILQENVVKGVADADLQVLKEGMVKELYTILSVTLGTPPKEFVWDYYNKSKVYHSIGPISPHDFYHEHIKPVFDVSDMVCLVNDPRPSSLYNKTYTVEYLGNMTSGNPVIYINQPIEKLKHYALMQLQSKKSVWFGCDHSHQNQLKGIGCLDMRAHDYKKVFGFNIHSLDKADRLLYRGSLMTHAMLFTGANVEGEKTAKWRVENSWGDEDGDKGYLVMSDDWFSEFVYEVVIDKKFLPADLLELLKVKPTVLPAWDPMGSLAQ
;
A
#
# COMPACT_ATOMS: atom_id res chain seq x y z
N MET A 1 47.27 43.73 17.52
CA MET A 1 48.23 44.58 16.80
C MET A 1 49.35 43.69 16.27
N THR A 2 49.68 43.54 14.99
CA THR A 2 49.07 43.90 13.71
C THR A 2 50.01 43.32 12.64
N ALA A 3 49.43 42.58 11.69
CA ALA A 3 49.75 42.49 10.26
C ALA A 3 51.14 42.10 9.73
N SER A 4 51.07 41.13 8.80
CA SER A 4 51.70 41.14 7.46
C SER A 4 53.01 40.38 7.27
N CYS A 5 52.85 39.12 6.84
CA CYS A 5 53.61 38.54 5.72
C CYS A 5 52.66 37.67 4.86
N LYS A 6 51.64 38.31 4.28
CA LYS A 6 50.94 37.83 3.08
C LYS A 6 51.47 38.66 1.91
N ASN A 7 52.61 38.29 1.34
CA ASN A 7 53.04 38.84 0.06
C ASN A 7 52.51 37.95 -1.06
N SER A 8 51.24 38.21 -1.39
CA SER A 8 50.72 38.37 -2.75
C SER A 8 51.52 37.73 -3.89
N ILE A 9 51.22 36.46 -4.17
CA ILE A 9 51.10 36.00 -5.55
C ILE A 9 49.65 36.30 -5.94
N CYS A 10 49.50 36.98 -7.06
CA CYS A 10 48.31 37.70 -7.49
C CYS A 10 46.98 36.98 -7.23
N ALA A 11 46.01 37.74 -6.72
CA ALA A 11 44.60 37.37 -6.73
C ALA A 11 44.20 36.94 -8.15
N VAL A 12 43.90 35.65 -8.32
CA VAL A 12 43.28 35.07 -9.52
C VAL A 12 41.76 35.29 -9.44
N GLU A 13 41.32 36.51 -9.09
CA GLU A 13 39.90 36.86 -8.98
C GLU A 13 39.36 37.58 -10.23
N ASP A 14 40.18 37.83 -11.25
CA ASP A 14 39.71 38.37 -12.53
C ASP A 14 40.39 37.67 -13.72
N MET A 15 40.03 36.40 -13.99
CA MET A 15 40.25 35.75 -15.29
C MET A 15 39.24 36.27 -16.34
N LYS A 16 39.04 37.59 -16.45
CA LYS A 16 38.12 38.16 -17.45
C LYS A 16 38.73 38.18 -18.87
N ASP A 17 40.07 38.17 -18.97
CA ASP A 17 40.82 38.27 -20.23
C ASP A 17 41.64 37.00 -20.57
N ALA A 18 41.28 35.85 -20.00
CA ALA A 18 41.96 34.58 -20.29
C ALA A 18 41.46 33.97 -21.60
N VAL A 19 42.37 33.59 -22.49
CA VAL A 19 42.05 32.95 -23.78
C VAL A 19 42.38 31.46 -23.70
N GLU A 20 41.39 30.60 -23.96
CA GLU A 20 41.59 29.15 -24.05
C GLU A 20 42.35 28.82 -25.34
N GLU A 21 43.54 28.22 -25.23
CA GLU A 21 44.37 27.88 -26.40
C GLU A 21 44.16 26.44 -26.85
N GLU A 22 44.09 25.51 -25.90
CA GLU A 22 43.85 24.09 -26.15
C GLU A 22 43.02 23.51 -25.01
N SER A 23 42.08 22.62 -25.34
CA SER A 23 41.38 21.80 -24.36
C SER A 23 41.27 20.34 -24.79
N HIS A 24 41.40 19.47 -23.79
CA HIS A 24 41.29 18.03 -23.94
C HIS A 24 40.42 17.49 -22.82
N GLU A 25 39.46 16.64 -23.15
CA GLU A 25 38.52 16.02 -22.20
C GLU A 25 38.72 14.50 -22.25
N GLU A 26 38.89 13.89 -21.09
CA GLU A 26 39.03 12.44 -20.93
C GLU A 26 37.88 11.94 -20.04
N GLU A 27 37.22 10.87 -20.48
CA GLU A 27 36.16 10.20 -19.72
C GLU A 27 36.72 8.91 -19.12
N LEU A 28 36.62 8.80 -17.80
CA LEU A 28 37.14 7.67 -17.04
C LEU A 28 36.11 6.52 -17.02
N PRO A 29 36.55 5.26 -16.79
CA PRO A 29 35.66 4.09 -16.79
C PRO A 29 34.49 4.14 -15.79
N ASP A 30 34.56 5.02 -14.79
CA ASP A 30 33.51 5.26 -13.79
C ASP A 30 32.53 6.38 -14.17
N GLY A 31 32.63 6.90 -15.41
CA GLY A 31 31.79 7.97 -15.94
C GLY A 31 32.19 9.38 -15.46
N SER A 32 33.30 9.52 -14.72
CA SER A 32 33.84 10.82 -14.36
C SER A 32 34.62 11.44 -15.52
N LYS A 33 34.57 12.77 -15.65
CA LYS A 33 35.21 13.51 -16.75
C LYS A 33 36.32 14.38 -16.21
N VAL A 34 37.49 14.32 -16.85
CA VAL A 34 38.62 15.17 -16.54
C VAL A 34 38.90 16.07 -17.74
N LYS A 35 38.71 17.37 -17.54
CA LYS A 35 38.98 18.38 -18.55
C LYS A 35 40.28 19.09 -18.24
N HIS A 36 41.19 19.04 -19.20
CA HIS A 36 42.44 19.79 -19.18
C HIS A 36 42.30 20.98 -20.12
N LYS A 37 42.45 22.19 -19.59
CA LYS A 37 42.47 23.42 -20.39
C LYS A 37 43.81 24.10 -20.24
N LEU A 38 44.39 24.51 -21.35
CA LEU A 38 45.55 25.38 -21.39
C LEU A 38 45.07 26.80 -21.63
N MET A 39 45.18 27.63 -20.61
CA MET A 39 44.70 29.01 -20.63
C MET A 39 45.91 29.95 -20.75
N ARG A 40 45.88 30.82 -21.76
CA ARG A 40 46.79 31.96 -21.84
C ARG A 40 46.20 33.12 -21.06
N VAL A 41 46.86 33.50 -19.98
CA VAL A 41 46.42 34.57 -19.07
C VAL A 41 47.39 35.73 -19.17
N ARG A 42 46.87 36.94 -19.39
CA ARG A 42 47.65 38.18 -19.29
C ARG A 42 47.57 38.70 -17.87
N SER A 43 48.72 38.81 -17.22
CA SER A 43 48.81 39.45 -15.91
C SER A 43 49.70 40.69 -15.97
N GLU A 44 49.21 41.82 -15.46
CA GLU A 44 50.03 43.00 -15.20
C GLU A 44 50.85 42.77 -13.93
N SER A 45 52.17 42.85 -14.05
CA SER A 45 53.06 42.85 -12.89
C SER A 45 53.23 44.28 -12.34
N ILE A 46 53.71 44.38 -11.09
CA ILE A 46 53.95 45.65 -10.36
C ILE A 46 54.89 46.61 -11.15
N ASP A 47 55.71 46.08 -12.05
CA ASP A 47 56.62 46.84 -12.92
C ASP A 47 56.00 47.26 -14.29
N LYS A 48 54.68 47.16 -14.47
CA LYS A 48 53.94 47.48 -15.72
C LYS A 48 54.47 46.74 -16.97
N LYS A 49 55.10 45.58 -16.80
CA LYS A 49 55.38 44.67 -17.92
C LYS A 49 54.23 43.67 -18.04
N LEU A 50 53.59 43.65 -19.21
CA LEU A 50 52.68 42.59 -19.62
C LEU A 50 53.47 41.29 -19.72
N THR A 51 53.10 40.32 -18.90
CA THR A 51 53.64 38.96 -18.96
C THR A 51 52.51 38.01 -19.32
N GLU A 52 52.71 37.25 -20.39
CA GLU A 52 51.81 36.17 -20.80
C GLU A 52 52.25 34.89 -20.09
N LYS A 53 51.31 34.25 -19.39
CA LYS A 53 51.54 32.98 -18.67
C LYS A 53 50.59 31.92 -19.18
N LEU A 54 51.11 30.70 -19.29
CA LEU A 54 50.34 29.50 -19.59
C LEU A 54 49.96 28.81 -18.29
N VAL A 55 48.67 28.74 -17.99
CA VAL A 55 48.14 28.06 -16.81
C VAL A 55 47.39 26.82 -17.27
N LYS A 56 47.74 25.66 -16.73
CA LYS A 56 47.00 24.42 -16.96
C LYS A 56 45.89 24.33 -15.92
N VAL A 57 44.64 24.36 -16.35
CA VAL A 57 43.46 24.17 -15.51
C VAL A 57 43.02 22.72 -15.64
N VAL A 58 42.85 22.04 -14.52
CA VAL A 58 42.32 20.68 -14.45
C VAL A 58 40.97 20.71 -13.74
N GLU A 59 39.91 20.38 -14.46
CA GLU A 59 38.56 20.24 -13.92
C GLU A 59 38.23 18.74 -13.85
N LYS A 60 37.96 18.23 -12.65
CA LYS A 60 37.46 16.86 -12.45
C LYS A 60 35.98 16.94 -12.10
N LEU A 61 35.12 16.43 -12.97
CA LEU A 61 33.71 16.25 -12.71
C LEU A 61 33.43 14.79 -12.40
N LYS A 62 32.80 14.51 -11.25
CA LYS A 62 32.25 13.18 -11.00
C LYS A 62 31.02 12.94 -11.87
N ALA A 63 30.66 11.66 -12.05
CA ALA A 63 29.43 11.29 -12.73
C ALA A 63 28.24 12.08 -12.15
N PRO A 64 27.39 12.68 -13.02
CA PRO A 64 26.22 13.45 -12.57
C PRO A 64 25.31 12.59 -11.70
N LYS A 65 24.74 13.20 -10.66
CA LYS A 65 23.64 12.63 -9.90
C LYS A 65 22.40 13.46 -10.15
N GLU A 66 21.30 12.80 -10.40
CA GLU A 66 20.00 13.45 -10.51
C GLU A 66 19.53 13.87 -9.11
N HIS A 67 19.05 15.10 -9.00
CA HIS A 67 18.42 15.62 -7.80
C HIS A 67 16.98 15.98 -8.12
N THR A 68 16.04 15.47 -7.33
CA THR A 68 14.61 15.69 -7.49
C THR A 68 14.07 16.48 -6.30
N THR A 69 13.29 17.52 -6.58
CA THR A 69 12.52 18.27 -5.58
C THR A 69 11.05 18.13 -5.91
N VAL A 70 10.23 17.86 -4.90
CA VAL A 70 8.77 17.76 -5.03
C VAL A 70 8.12 18.86 -4.19
N GLU A 71 7.18 19.60 -4.78
CA GLU A 71 6.39 20.63 -4.13
C GLU A 71 4.90 20.26 -4.26
N ASP A 72 4.24 20.05 -3.12
CA ASP A 72 2.83 19.70 -3.02
C ASP A 72 2.06 20.77 -2.25
N TYR A 73 0.95 21.25 -2.81
CA TYR A 73 0.03 22.14 -2.11
C TYR A 73 -1.43 21.91 -2.52
N GLU A 74 -2.32 22.12 -1.55
CA GLU A 74 -3.77 22.04 -1.72
C GLU A 74 -4.40 23.36 -1.28
N THR A 75 -5.31 23.89 -2.10
CA THR A 75 -6.06 25.12 -1.80
C THR A 75 -7.53 24.90 -2.09
N VAL A 76 -8.41 25.35 -1.18
CA VAL A 76 -9.85 25.34 -1.39
C VAL A 76 -10.26 26.68 -2.00
N LEU A 77 -10.84 26.65 -3.20
CA LEU A 77 -11.33 27.83 -3.91
C LEU A 77 -12.67 28.33 -3.32
N PRO A 78 -13.07 29.59 -3.57
CA PRO A 78 -14.30 30.17 -3.01
C PRO A 78 -15.60 29.43 -3.37
N ASP A 79 -15.61 28.67 -4.46
CA ASP A 79 -16.76 27.84 -4.89
C ASP A 79 -16.74 26.43 -4.27
N GLY A 80 -15.79 26.15 -3.37
CA GLY A 80 -15.61 24.86 -2.71
C GLY A 80 -14.74 23.86 -3.49
N THR A 81 -14.25 24.23 -4.68
CA THR A 81 -13.36 23.37 -5.49
C THR A 81 -12.04 23.15 -4.77
N ILE A 82 -11.61 21.89 -4.68
CA ILE A 82 -10.29 21.53 -4.15
C ILE A 82 -9.29 21.60 -5.31
N HIS A 83 -8.31 22.50 -5.22
CA HIS A 83 -7.21 22.62 -6.18
C HIS A 83 -5.96 22.01 -5.57
N ARG A 84 -5.47 20.92 -6.16
CA ARG A 84 -4.21 20.26 -5.80
C ARG A 84 -3.18 20.54 -6.87
N VAL A 85 -1.96 20.84 -6.46
CA VAL A 85 -0.81 20.96 -7.37
C VAL A 85 0.30 20.06 -6.86
N HIS A 86 0.78 19.19 -7.75
CA HIS A 86 1.95 18.34 -7.57
C HIS A 86 3.01 18.77 -8.57
N LYS A 87 4.13 19.29 -8.09
CA LYS A 87 5.21 19.79 -8.95
C LYS A 87 6.51 19.06 -8.66
N VAL A 88 7.09 18.46 -9.69
CA VAL A 88 8.36 17.74 -9.66
C VAL A 88 9.39 18.53 -10.46
N ILE A 89 10.51 18.88 -9.82
CA ILE A 89 11.64 19.55 -10.47
C ILE A 89 12.84 18.62 -10.40
N LYS A 90 13.36 18.22 -11.55
CA LYS A 90 14.57 17.39 -11.67
C LYS A 90 15.70 18.23 -12.24
N HIS A 91 16.89 18.07 -11.69
CA HIS A 91 18.10 18.63 -12.29
C HIS A 91 19.32 17.79 -11.94
N SER A 92 20.28 17.74 -12.85
CA SER A 92 21.53 17.04 -12.59
C SER A 92 22.52 17.93 -11.84
N VAL A 93 23.14 17.38 -10.81
CA VAL A 93 24.23 17.99 -10.08
C VAL A 93 25.49 17.15 -10.21
N SER A 94 26.63 17.79 -10.39
CA SER A 94 27.93 17.12 -10.38
C SER A 94 28.85 17.78 -9.37
N HIS A 95 29.67 16.96 -8.73
CA HIS A 95 30.74 17.45 -7.87
C HIS A 95 31.95 17.78 -8.75
N ILE A 96 32.38 19.04 -8.71
CA ILE A 96 33.49 19.57 -9.50
C ILE A 96 34.65 19.96 -8.59
N GLN A 97 35.83 19.51 -8.97
CA GLN A 97 37.11 19.93 -8.41
C GLN A 97 37.92 20.65 -9.48
N ARG A 98 38.30 21.89 -9.21
CA ARG A 98 39.15 22.71 -10.09
C ARG A 98 40.50 22.96 -9.46
N GLU A 99 41.54 22.63 -10.19
CA GLU A 99 42.93 22.86 -9.81
C GLU A 99 43.65 23.66 -10.90
N HIS A 100 44.44 24.65 -10.50
CA HIS A 100 45.35 25.38 -11.39
C HIS A 100 46.76 24.85 -11.19
N GLN A 101 47.46 24.57 -12.29
CA GLN A 101 48.84 24.09 -12.29
C GLN A 101 49.73 25.06 -13.07
N HIS A 102 50.77 25.59 -12.42
CA HIS A 102 51.74 26.51 -13.00
C HIS A 102 53.13 26.28 -12.38
N GLU A 103 54.18 26.15 -13.20
CA GLU A 103 55.59 26.00 -12.77
C GLU A 103 55.84 24.95 -11.67
N GLY A 104 55.07 23.85 -11.68
CA GLY A 104 55.20 22.77 -10.71
C GLY A 104 54.45 22.98 -9.38
N MET A 105 53.72 24.08 -9.22
CA MET A 105 52.78 24.30 -8.11
C MET A 105 51.34 23.93 -8.54
N VAL A 106 50.61 23.24 -7.65
CA VAL A 106 49.19 22.90 -7.80
C VAL A 106 48.41 23.70 -6.76
N GLU A 107 47.49 24.55 -7.21
CA GLU A 107 46.59 25.32 -6.35
C GLU A 107 45.16 24.84 -6.55
N LYS A 108 44.50 24.46 -5.45
CA LYS A 108 43.10 24.02 -5.46
C LYS A 108 42.19 25.24 -5.38
N VAL A 109 41.47 25.51 -6.46
CA VAL A 109 40.71 26.76 -6.65
C VAL A 109 39.24 26.61 -6.28
N PHE A 110 38.64 25.45 -6.55
CA PHE A 110 37.24 25.19 -6.23
C PHE A 110 36.99 23.71 -5.97
N ASP A 111 36.16 23.40 -4.98
CA ASP A 111 35.71 22.05 -4.64
C ASP A 111 34.29 22.12 -4.09
N GLY A 112 33.32 21.65 -4.87
CA GLY A 112 31.91 21.85 -4.54
C GLY A 112 30.97 21.15 -5.52
N VAL A 113 29.67 21.25 -5.24
CA VAL A 113 28.61 20.72 -6.11
C VAL A 113 28.07 21.83 -6.98
N VAL A 114 27.94 21.57 -8.29
CA VAL A 114 27.44 22.53 -9.27
C VAL A 114 26.32 21.89 -10.08
N LYS A 115 25.26 22.66 -10.34
CA LYS A 115 24.17 22.26 -11.24
C LYS A 115 24.67 22.18 -12.68
N ILE A 116 24.27 21.14 -13.41
CA ILE A 116 24.59 21.01 -14.82
C ILE A 116 23.62 21.88 -15.63
N PRO A 117 24.11 22.91 -16.35
CA PRO A 117 23.25 23.75 -17.18
C PRO A 117 22.52 22.92 -18.24
N GLY A 118 21.22 23.17 -18.43
CA GLY A 118 20.39 22.45 -19.43
C GLY A 118 19.87 21.09 -18.98
N SER A 119 20.14 20.65 -17.75
CA SER A 119 19.63 19.37 -17.20
C SER A 119 18.31 19.51 -16.42
N GLU A 120 17.72 20.70 -16.39
CA GLU A 120 16.49 20.94 -15.62
C GLU A 120 15.27 20.46 -16.41
N SER A 121 14.47 19.60 -15.81
CA SER A 121 13.13 19.25 -16.26
C SER A 121 12.13 19.50 -15.14
N GLN A 122 10.92 19.89 -15.53
CA GLN A 122 9.84 20.22 -14.60
C GLN A 122 8.55 19.57 -15.06
N GLU A 123 7.83 18.97 -14.13
CA GLU A 123 6.51 18.39 -14.34
C GLU A 123 5.56 18.99 -13.30
N THR A 124 4.46 19.59 -13.74
CA THR A 124 3.43 20.16 -12.88
C THR A 124 2.10 19.48 -13.22
N LEU A 125 1.50 18.82 -12.25
CA LEU A 125 0.17 18.24 -12.32
C LEU A 125 -0.77 19.05 -11.42
N GLU A 126 -1.75 19.70 -12.02
CA GLU A 126 -2.82 20.40 -11.30
C GLU A 126 -4.13 19.63 -11.43
N THR A 127 -4.83 19.42 -10.31
CA THR A 127 -6.15 18.78 -10.27
C THR A 127 -7.14 19.72 -9.59
N PHE A 128 -8.26 19.99 -10.26
CA PHE A 128 -9.39 20.76 -9.76
C PHE A 128 -10.55 19.80 -9.56
N GLU A 129 -10.95 19.59 -8.31
CA GLU A 129 -12.01 18.68 -7.91
C GLU A 129 -13.20 19.50 -7.42
N ARG A 130 -14.26 19.60 -8.22
CA ARG A 130 -15.45 20.37 -7.87
C ARG A 130 -16.35 19.60 -6.89
N PRO A 131 -17.01 20.29 -5.95
CA PRO A 131 -18.03 19.66 -5.12
C PRO A 131 -19.13 19.02 -5.99
N PRO A 132 -19.68 17.87 -5.59
CA PRO A 132 -20.80 17.25 -6.28
C PRO A 132 -21.98 18.21 -6.50
N HIS A 133 -22.50 18.27 -7.73
CA HIS A 133 -23.63 19.11 -8.06
C HIS A 133 -24.67 18.37 -8.92
N PRO A 134 -25.97 18.69 -8.78
CA PRO A 134 -27.03 18.03 -9.53
C PRO A 134 -26.99 18.41 -11.01
N GLU A 135 -27.21 17.42 -11.88
CA GLU A 135 -27.42 17.59 -13.32
C GLU A 135 -28.75 16.93 -13.74
N THR A 136 -29.51 17.63 -14.57
CA THR A 136 -30.74 17.12 -15.19
C THR A 136 -30.56 17.00 -16.70
N ILE A 137 -30.72 15.78 -17.23
CA ILE A 137 -30.73 15.51 -18.67
C ILE A 137 -32.15 15.17 -19.12
N ILE A 138 -32.56 15.76 -20.24
CA ILE A 138 -33.86 15.48 -20.87
C ILE A 138 -33.60 14.82 -22.23
N GLU A 139 -33.93 13.54 -22.35
CA GLU A 139 -33.85 12.77 -23.60
C GLU A 139 -35.26 12.58 -24.19
N GLN A 140 -35.39 12.69 -25.51
CA GLN A 140 -36.64 12.34 -26.21
C GLN A 140 -36.51 10.95 -26.81
N VAL A 141 -37.43 10.06 -26.46
CA VAL A 141 -37.43 8.68 -26.94
C VAL A 141 -38.76 8.36 -27.61
N GLU A 142 -38.71 7.70 -28.77
CA GLU A 142 -39.87 7.20 -29.49
C GLU A 142 -40.01 5.70 -29.22
N GLU A 143 -41.11 5.29 -28.57
CA GLU A 143 -41.41 3.90 -28.25
C GLU A 143 -42.54 3.41 -29.16
N VAL A 144 -42.33 2.27 -29.83
CA VAL A 144 -43.38 1.63 -30.64
C VAL A 144 -44.12 0.62 -29.77
N LEU A 145 -45.38 0.92 -29.46
CA LEU A 145 -46.23 0.05 -28.65
C LEU A 145 -46.56 -1.25 -29.39
N PRO A 146 -46.93 -2.33 -28.68
CA PRO A 146 -47.35 -3.60 -29.29
C PRO A 146 -48.52 -3.48 -30.28
N SER A 147 -49.29 -2.37 -30.20
CA SER A 147 -50.36 -2.00 -31.13
C SER A 147 -49.86 -1.41 -32.47
N GLY A 148 -48.56 -1.16 -32.61
CA GLY A 148 -47.95 -0.50 -33.77
C GLY A 148 -47.99 1.04 -33.73
N GLN A 149 -48.52 1.64 -32.66
CA GLN A 149 -48.51 3.10 -32.47
C GLN A 149 -47.17 3.58 -31.90
N VAL A 150 -46.64 4.67 -32.45
CA VAL A 150 -45.41 5.32 -31.97
C VAL A 150 -45.77 6.39 -30.94
N GLN A 151 -45.34 6.22 -29.69
CA GLN A 151 -45.51 7.19 -28.61
C GLN A 151 -44.18 7.92 -28.36
N LYS A 152 -44.20 9.26 -28.34
CA LYS A 152 -43.02 10.06 -27.99
C LYS A 152 -43.05 10.38 -26.50
N ARG A 153 -41.98 10.05 -25.77
CA ARG A 153 -41.84 10.32 -24.34
C ARG A 153 -40.61 11.17 -24.07
N LYS A 154 -40.66 11.98 -23.02
CA LYS A 154 -39.48 12.64 -22.45
C LYS A 154 -39.00 11.81 -21.27
N ILE A 155 -37.73 11.45 -21.28
CA ILE A 155 -37.06 10.85 -20.12
C ILE A 155 -36.30 11.97 -19.44
N ILE A 156 -36.64 12.24 -18.19
CA ILE A 156 -35.91 13.18 -17.35
C ILE A 156 -35.04 12.34 -16.41
N LYS A 157 -33.72 12.51 -16.52
CA LYS A 157 -32.72 11.86 -15.68
C LYS A 157 -32.11 12.91 -14.77
N ASN A 158 -32.21 12.74 -13.45
CA ASN A 158 -31.50 13.55 -12.48
C ASN A 158 -30.38 12.72 -11.87
N ARG A 159 -29.18 13.30 -11.76
CA ARG A 159 -28.00 12.63 -11.19
C ARG A 159 -27.08 13.63 -10.51
N MET A 160 -26.30 13.20 -9.53
CA MET A 160 -25.21 14.02 -9.02
C MET A 160 -23.95 13.74 -9.84
N ILE A 161 -23.29 14.79 -10.30
CA ILE A 161 -22.02 14.70 -11.01
C ILE A 161 -20.90 15.22 -10.14
N HIS A 162 -19.78 14.53 -10.21
CA HIS A 162 -18.50 14.96 -9.70
C HIS A 162 -17.57 15.27 -10.88
N ASN A 163 -17.13 16.52 -10.99
CA ASN A 163 -16.26 16.99 -12.07
C ASN A 163 -14.82 17.09 -11.57
N ILE A 164 -13.92 16.39 -12.25
CA ILE A 164 -12.48 16.43 -11.99
C ILE A 164 -11.79 16.92 -13.26
N LYS A 165 -11.12 18.07 -13.16
CA LYS A 165 -10.30 18.62 -14.22
C LYS A 165 -8.83 18.52 -13.86
N THR A 166 -8.04 17.89 -14.72
CA THR A 166 -6.60 17.72 -14.55
C THR A 166 -5.84 18.44 -15.66
N ARG A 167 -4.87 19.27 -15.29
CA ARG A 167 -3.92 19.89 -16.19
C ARG A 167 -2.52 19.35 -15.90
N HIS A 168 -1.86 18.88 -16.93
CA HIS A 168 -0.49 18.40 -16.86
C HIS A 168 0.38 19.31 -17.74
N GLU A 169 1.34 20.00 -17.12
CA GLU A 169 2.35 20.78 -17.82
C GLU A 169 3.71 20.12 -17.60
N SER A 170 4.38 19.74 -18.68
CA SER A 170 5.75 19.22 -18.62
C SER A 170 6.68 20.13 -19.42
N PHE A 171 7.89 20.31 -18.90
CA PHE A 171 8.95 21.06 -19.54
C PHE A 171 10.22 20.23 -19.50
N ASP A 172 10.76 19.98 -20.68
CA ASP A 172 12.08 19.37 -20.88
C ASP A 172 12.86 20.23 -21.87
N ASN A 173 14.15 20.45 -21.61
CA ASN A 173 15.01 21.22 -22.52
C ASN A 173 15.15 20.56 -23.90
N ASP A 174 14.97 19.23 -24.00
CA ASP A 174 15.07 18.50 -25.27
C ASP A 174 13.73 18.43 -26.03
N LEU A 175 12.59 18.48 -25.33
CA LEU A 175 11.25 18.28 -25.91
C LEU A 175 10.36 19.54 -25.91
N GLY A 176 10.80 20.62 -25.26
CA GLY A 176 10.03 21.85 -25.10
C GLY A 176 8.91 21.72 -24.05
N GLN A 177 8.05 22.75 -23.96
CA GLN A 177 6.89 22.73 -23.07
C GLN A 177 5.72 21.96 -23.72
N GLN A 178 5.14 21.01 -23.00
CA GLN A 178 3.94 20.27 -23.41
C GLN A 178 2.85 20.43 -22.35
N ASN A 179 1.63 20.74 -22.79
CA ASN A 179 0.49 20.94 -21.93
C ASN A 179 -0.65 20.00 -22.37
N GLU A 180 -1.14 19.19 -21.43
CA GLU A 180 -2.27 18.29 -21.60
C GLU A 180 -3.37 18.66 -20.59
N GLU A 181 -4.63 18.67 -21.02
CA GLU A 181 -5.76 18.99 -20.15
C GLU A 181 -6.84 17.93 -20.35
N TYR A 182 -7.29 17.35 -19.23
CA TYR A 182 -8.31 16.30 -19.17
C TYR A 182 -9.43 16.75 -18.26
N GLU A 183 -10.67 16.44 -18.63
CA GLU A 183 -11.85 16.71 -17.82
C GLU A 183 -12.70 15.45 -17.78
N ILE A 184 -13.08 15.03 -16.58
CA ILE A 184 -13.87 13.83 -16.33
C ILE A 184 -15.09 14.23 -15.50
N ASP A 185 -16.27 13.92 -16.04
CA ASP A 185 -17.54 14.00 -15.33
C ASP A 185 -17.95 12.59 -14.89
N GLU A 186 -17.88 12.33 -13.58
CA GLU A 186 -18.29 11.07 -12.99
C GLU A 186 -19.69 11.19 -12.38
N VAL A 187 -20.58 10.26 -12.72
CA VAL A 187 -21.89 10.16 -12.08
C VAL A 187 -21.73 9.44 -10.74
N ILE A 188 -22.23 10.04 -9.66
CA ILE A 188 -22.15 9.43 -8.33
C ILE A 188 -23.10 8.23 -8.26
N PRO A 189 -22.60 7.00 -8.03
CA PRO A 189 -23.43 5.81 -8.01
C PRO A 189 -24.56 5.90 -6.98
N GLY A 190 -25.77 5.51 -7.39
CA GLY A 190 -26.97 5.52 -6.53
C GLY A 190 -27.69 6.87 -6.44
N THR A 191 -27.21 7.91 -7.12
CA THR A 191 -27.88 9.23 -7.18
C THR A 191 -28.76 9.41 -8.41
N GLU A 192 -28.75 8.44 -9.33
CA GLU A 192 -29.52 8.50 -10.57
C GLU A 192 -31.00 8.20 -10.33
N THR A 193 -31.85 9.13 -10.74
CA THR A 193 -33.30 8.93 -10.78
C THR A 193 -33.81 9.22 -12.19
N CYS A 194 -34.68 8.36 -12.71
CA CYS A 194 -35.24 8.47 -14.04
C CYS A 194 -36.77 8.41 -13.95
N PHE A 195 -37.45 9.40 -14.53
CA PHE A 195 -38.90 9.39 -14.64
C PHE A 195 -39.34 9.75 -16.05
N TYR A 196 -40.44 9.12 -16.49
CA TYR A 196 -41.07 9.41 -17.77
C TYR A 196 -42.04 10.57 -17.60
N ALA A 197 -41.94 11.55 -18.48
CA ALA A 197 -42.93 12.61 -18.63
C ALA A 197 -43.62 12.44 -20.00
N ASP A 198 -44.93 12.25 -19.98
CA ASP A 198 -45.74 12.27 -21.20
C ASP A 198 -45.73 13.68 -21.80
N ILE A 199 -45.64 13.75 -23.12
CA ILE A 199 -45.60 15.03 -23.86
C ILE A 199 -47.00 15.67 -23.93
N ASP A 200 -48.04 14.90 -23.63
CA ASP A 200 -49.43 15.34 -23.71
C ASP A 200 -50.05 15.48 -22.32
N GLY A 201 -50.56 16.68 -22.02
CA GLY A 201 -51.14 17.08 -20.74
C GLY A 201 -52.44 16.36 -20.40
N SER A 202 -52.38 15.08 -20.08
CA SER A 202 -53.46 14.34 -19.44
C SER A 202 -52.89 13.44 -18.34
N SER A 203 -53.08 13.88 -17.10
CA SER A 203 -52.91 13.07 -15.90
C SER A 203 -53.77 11.79 -15.96
N ASN A 204 -53.21 10.65 -15.57
CA ASN A 204 -53.92 9.62 -14.77
C ASN A 204 -52.97 8.51 -14.31
N VAL A 205 -52.66 8.48 -13.02
CA VAL A 205 -52.45 7.21 -12.30
C VAL A 205 -53.44 7.16 -11.15
N SER A 206 -54.09 6.01 -11.07
CA SER A 206 -55.24 5.62 -10.26
C SER A 206 -54.93 5.36 -8.78
N SER A 207 -55.63 6.08 -7.92
CA SER A 207 -56.25 5.58 -6.69
C SER A 207 -57.46 6.50 -6.46
N ALA A 208 -58.70 6.03 -6.35
CA ALA A 208 -59.18 5.39 -5.15
C ALA A 208 -60.62 4.84 -5.35
N SER A 209 -61.04 3.97 -4.43
CA SER A 209 -62.43 3.53 -4.28
C SER A 209 -63.28 4.57 -3.53
N CYS A 210 -64.49 4.77 -4.05
CA CYS A 210 -65.77 5.24 -3.44
C CYS A 210 -65.77 6.59 -2.69
N SER A 211 -66.74 7.49 -2.87
CA SER A 211 -68.05 7.41 -3.53
C SER A 211 -68.64 8.83 -3.67
N ASP A 212 -69.23 9.09 -4.85
CA ASP A 212 -70.40 9.93 -5.20
C ASP A 212 -70.71 11.22 -4.41
N VAL A 213 -70.78 12.36 -5.12
CA VAL A 213 -72.02 13.08 -5.49
C VAL A 213 -71.69 14.18 -6.52
N GLU A 214 -72.56 14.30 -7.52
CA GLU A 214 -72.52 15.24 -8.65
C GLU A 214 -72.93 16.69 -8.29
N ASP A 215 -72.39 17.60 -9.12
CA ASP A 215 -73.02 18.79 -9.71
C ASP A 215 -73.14 20.16 -8.99
N MET A 216 -72.48 21.11 -9.67
CA MET A 216 -72.94 22.41 -10.14
C MET A 216 -72.94 23.67 -9.23
N GLU A 217 -72.22 24.64 -9.78
CA GLU A 217 -72.59 26.06 -9.98
C GLU A 217 -72.07 27.17 -9.02
N GLU A 218 -71.47 28.14 -9.70
CA GLU A 218 -71.45 29.59 -9.48
C GLU A 218 -70.49 30.25 -8.47
N GLU A 219 -69.72 31.18 -9.05
CA GLU A 219 -69.08 32.32 -8.38
C GLU A 219 -70.12 33.10 -7.56
N SER A 220 -69.80 33.44 -6.31
CA SER A 220 -69.73 34.83 -5.83
C SER A 220 -69.70 34.94 -4.30
N ASP A 221 -68.75 35.75 -3.85
CA ASP A 221 -68.81 36.68 -2.72
C ASP A 221 -69.06 36.23 -1.25
N THR A 222 -68.22 36.83 -0.41
CA THR A 222 -68.39 37.15 1.02
C THR A 222 -68.07 36.13 2.14
N LYS A 223 -67.01 36.50 2.88
CA LYS A 223 -66.86 36.52 4.35
C LYS A 223 -66.60 35.21 5.12
N LYS A 224 -65.39 35.17 5.68
CA LYS A 224 -64.97 34.71 7.02
C LYS A 224 -65.75 33.52 7.59
N THR A 225 -65.08 32.38 7.75
CA THR A 225 -65.05 31.56 8.98
C THR A 225 -64.11 30.36 8.82
N ASP A 226 -63.55 29.92 9.95
CA ASP A 226 -63.06 28.56 10.26
C ASP A 226 -61.63 28.08 9.92
N LEU A 227 -60.75 28.90 9.32
CA LEU A 227 -59.33 28.51 9.13
C LEU A 227 -58.37 28.89 10.28
N GLU A 228 -58.79 29.72 11.22
CA GLU A 228 -57.93 30.14 12.37
C GLU A 228 -58.07 29.19 13.58
N ARG A 229 -58.85 28.11 13.48
CA ARG A 229 -59.09 27.17 14.58
C ARG A 229 -58.41 25.81 14.40
N GLU A 230 -57.91 25.50 13.20
CA GLU A 230 -57.13 24.28 12.93
C GLU A 230 -55.62 24.48 13.15
N GLU A 231 -55.12 25.72 13.10
CA GLU A 231 -53.70 26.01 13.44
C GLU A 231 -53.43 26.04 14.95
N GLU A 232 -54.45 26.17 15.80
CA GLU A 232 -54.28 26.08 17.27
C GLU A 232 -54.39 24.63 17.81
N GLU A 233 -54.86 23.67 17.01
CA GLU A 233 -54.97 22.25 17.42
C GLU A 233 -53.75 21.39 17.01
N GLU A 234 -52.83 21.90 16.18
CA GLU A 234 -51.53 21.23 15.90
C GLU A 234 -50.42 21.55 16.92
N GLU A 235 -50.63 22.52 17.84
CA GLU A 235 -49.68 22.81 18.93
C GLU A 235 -49.93 22.00 20.23
N GLU A 236 -50.95 21.12 20.27
CA GLU A 236 -51.28 20.29 21.45
C GLU A 236 -51.21 18.76 21.23
N GLU A 237 -50.39 18.27 20.28
CA GLU A 237 -49.98 16.85 20.23
C GLU A 237 -48.51 16.66 20.64
N GLU A 238 -48.10 17.28 21.76
CA GLU A 238 -46.82 17.01 22.44
C GLU A 238 -47.00 16.17 23.72
N GLU A 239 -47.90 15.18 23.74
CA GLU A 239 -47.98 14.20 24.82
C GLU A 239 -48.25 12.78 24.28
N ASP A 240 -47.24 12.16 23.64
CA ASP A 240 -47.00 10.71 23.74
C ASP A 240 -45.57 10.31 23.27
N GLY A 241 -44.58 10.64 24.10
CA GLY A 241 -43.75 9.57 24.69
C GLY A 241 -42.71 8.80 23.86
N ILE A 242 -42.29 9.19 22.66
CA ILE A 242 -41.03 8.68 22.07
C ILE A 242 -40.20 9.82 21.47
N SER A 243 -39.27 10.34 22.26
CA SER A 243 -38.17 11.18 21.77
C SER A 243 -37.40 10.42 20.68
N ARG A 244 -37.45 10.92 19.44
CA ARG A 244 -36.60 10.40 18.36
C ARG A 244 -35.17 10.87 18.59
N GLY A 245 -34.23 9.94 18.74
CA GLY A 245 -32.81 10.25 18.90
C GLY A 245 -32.40 10.58 20.35
N ILE A 246 -31.27 11.26 20.51
CA ILE A 246 -30.78 11.66 21.83
C ILE A 246 -31.64 12.84 22.32
N PRO A 247 -32.22 12.80 23.53
CA PRO A 247 -33.03 13.88 24.05
C PRO A 247 -32.25 15.21 24.11
N GLN A 248 -32.89 16.32 23.71
CA GLN A 248 -32.26 17.64 23.65
C GLN A 248 -31.64 18.07 25.00
N ALA A 249 -32.36 17.84 26.10
CA ALA A 249 -31.86 18.12 27.45
C ALA A 249 -30.57 17.35 27.79
N THR A 250 -30.38 16.15 27.22
CA THR A 250 -29.13 15.38 27.38
C THR A 250 -28.00 16.03 26.57
N LEU A 251 -28.27 16.47 25.35
CA LEU A 251 -27.28 17.15 24.50
C LEU A 251 -26.81 18.47 25.11
N ASP A 252 -27.73 19.26 25.66
CA ASP A 252 -27.39 20.54 26.30
C ASP A 252 -26.52 20.31 27.53
N LYS A 253 -26.87 19.32 28.37
CA LYS A 253 -26.04 18.91 29.50
C LYS A 253 -24.63 18.47 29.07
N LEU A 254 -24.52 17.63 28.02
CA LEU A 254 -23.23 17.18 27.50
C LEU A 254 -22.37 18.33 26.98
N ARG A 255 -23.00 19.32 26.32
CA ARG A 255 -22.31 20.52 25.82
C ARG A 255 -21.77 21.36 26.98
N ASP A 256 -22.59 21.61 27.98
CA ASP A 256 -22.20 22.40 29.15
C ASP A 256 -21.06 21.74 29.93
N GLU A 257 -21.14 20.42 30.16
CA GLU A 257 -20.08 19.64 30.82
C GLU A 257 -18.76 19.65 30.02
N PHE A 258 -18.83 19.59 28.69
CA PHE A 258 -17.64 19.62 27.83
C PHE A 258 -16.97 21.00 27.84
N VAL A 259 -17.76 22.08 27.66
CA VAL A 259 -17.24 23.45 27.60
C VAL A 259 -16.67 23.90 28.94
N ALA A 260 -17.22 23.41 30.06
CA ALA A 260 -16.68 23.66 31.39
C ALA A 260 -15.34 22.94 31.67
N ASN A 261 -14.89 22.01 30.81
CA ASN A 261 -13.67 21.25 31.01
C ASN A 261 -12.49 21.89 30.24
N ASP A 262 -11.71 22.74 30.93
CA ASP A 262 -10.57 23.46 30.36
C ASP A 262 -9.56 22.55 29.62
N ARG A 263 -9.31 21.34 30.15
CA ARG A 263 -8.41 20.37 29.50
C ARG A 263 -8.98 19.94 28.15
N LEU A 264 -10.25 19.55 28.10
CA LEU A 264 -10.90 19.13 26.85
C LEU A 264 -11.04 20.29 25.87
N MET A 265 -11.34 21.50 26.34
CA MET A 265 -11.38 22.70 25.50
C MET A 265 -10.01 23.02 24.89
N PHE A 266 -8.93 22.93 25.69
CA PHE A 266 -7.57 23.08 25.17
C PHE A 266 -7.24 21.97 24.15
N THR A 267 -7.52 20.71 24.49
CA THR A 267 -7.28 19.57 23.59
C THR A 267 -8.07 19.71 22.29
N GLN A 268 -9.32 20.18 22.32
CA GLN A 268 -10.13 20.49 21.15
C GLN A 268 -9.44 21.52 20.26
N GLY A 269 -8.96 22.63 20.85
CA GLY A 269 -8.22 23.66 20.13
C GLY A 269 -7.00 23.12 19.38
N VAL A 270 -6.27 22.15 19.96
CA VAL A 270 -5.13 21.51 19.29
C VAL A 270 -5.57 20.49 18.24
N CYS A 271 -6.53 19.61 18.57
CA CYS A 271 -7.01 18.54 17.67
C CYS A 271 -7.68 19.09 16.41
N ASN A 272 -8.22 20.31 16.45
CA ASN A 272 -8.77 20.97 15.27
C ASN A 272 -7.71 21.32 14.21
N HIS A 273 -6.41 21.26 14.54
CA HIS A 273 -5.32 21.67 13.66
C HIS A 273 -4.20 20.63 13.51
N VAL A 274 -4.17 19.60 14.35
CA VAL A 274 -3.13 18.56 14.34
C VAL A 274 -3.77 17.18 14.41
N ASN A 275 -3.20 16.21 13.68
CA ASN A 275 -3.70 14.84 13.70
C ASN A 275 -3.69 14.27 15.12
N ILE A 276 -4.77 13.60 15.50
CA ILE A 276 -4.95 13.03 16.84
C ILE A 276 -3.81 12.10 17.26
N ASN A 277 -3.26 11.34 16.33
CA ASN A 277 -2.15 10.41 16.58
C ASN A 277 -0.84 11.13 16.88
N GLU A 278 -0.64 12.35 16.40
CA GLU A 278 0.54 13.17 16.73
C GLU A 278 0.42 13.74 18.14
N ILE A 279 -0.78 14.18 18.52
CA ILE A 279 -1.07 14.75 19.84
C ILE A 279 -1.04 13.66 20.93
N SER A 280 -1.46 12.44 20.60
CA SER A 280 -1.48 11.33 21.55
C SER A 280 -0.10 10.74 21.84
N ARG A 281 0.94 11.06 21.04
CA ARG A 281 2.29 10.48 21.21
C ARG A 281 2.81 10.70 22.62
N CYS A 282 3.31 9.65 23.27
CA CYS A 282 3.91 9.78 24.59
C CYS A 282 5.39 10.21 24.50
N PRO A 283 5.77 11.43 24.93
CA PRO A 283 7.14 11.93 24.71
C PRO A 283 8.22 11.16 25.47
N ARG A 284 7.87 10.53 26.60
CA ARG A 284 8.81 9.70 27.35
C ARG A 284 9.24 8.45 26.57
N GLN A 285 8.35 7.90 25.76
CA GLN A 285 8.63 6.65 25.05
C GLN A 285 9.58 6.91 23.88
N LEU A 286 9.53 8.10 23.28
CA LEU A 286 10.51 8.55 22.29
C LEU A 286 11.95 8.52 22.82
N LEU A 287 12.15 8.70 24.14
CA LEU A 287 13.47 8.65 24.76
C LEU A 287 13.97 7.23 25.00
N ASP A 288 13.05 6.25 25.10
CA ASP A 288 13.36 4.85 25.39
C ASP A 288 13.55 4.00 24.11
N VAL A 289 13.15 4.53 22.95
CA VAL A 289 13.31 3.85 21.66
C VAL A 289 14.79 3.78 21.28
N ASN A 290 15.30 2.56 21.23
CA ASN A 290 16.68 2.28 20.82
C ASN A 290 16.70 1.04 19.91
N HIS A 291 17.34 1.15 18.74
CA HIS A 291 17.46 0.09 17.73
C HIS A 291 18.69 -0.82 17.95
N VAL A 292 19.17 -0.94 19.19
CA VAL A 292 20.23 -1.88 19.59
C VAL A 292 19.64 -3.13 20.25
N PHE A 293 20.14 -4.29 19.82
CA PHE A 293 19.66 -5.62 20.22
C PHE A 293 20.85 -6.55 20.53
N ASN A 294 20.75 -7.35 21.60
CA ASN A 294 21.81 -8.29 21.99
C ASN A 294 21.77 -9.63 21.24
N ILE A 295 20.63 -9.98 20.63
CA ILE A 295 20.49 -11.07 19.67
C ILE A 295 20.10 -10.45 18.34
N LYS A 296 20.91 -10.72 17.30
CA LYS A 296 20.69 -10.22 15.94
C LYS A 296 21.15 -11.28 14.93
N VAL A 297 20.36 -11.45 13.87
CA VAL A 297 20.69 -12.25 12.69
C VAL A 297 21.39 -11.38 11.64
N GLU A 298 22.03 -11.99 10.65
CA GLU A 298 22.67 -11.24 9.57
C GLU A 298 21.61 -10.50 8.74
N GLU A 299 21.88 -9.25 8.40
CA GLU A 299 20.97 -8.42 7.60
C GLU A 299 21.13 -8.70 6.11
N ALA A 300 20.01 -8.94 5.43
CA ALA A 300 19.98 -8.96 3.98
C ALA A 300 19.83 -7.54 3.43
N LYS A 301 20.42 -7.31 2.25
CA LYS A 301 20.37 -6.04 1.53
C LYS A 301 19.94 -6.27 0.08
N PRO A 302 19.28 -5.30 -0.56
CA PRO A 302 18.72 -4.07 0.03
C PRO A 302 17.48 -4.34 0.89
N VAL A 303 17.02 -3.34 1.65
CA VAL A 303 15.68 -3.37 2.26
C VAL A 303 14.64 -3.40 1.16
N THR A 304 13.60 -4.18 1.33
CA THR A 304 12.58 -4.39 0.30
C THR A 304 11.40 -3.42 0.40
N HIS A 305 10.71 -3.17 -0.70
CA HIS A 305 9.56 -2.27 -0.74
C HIS A 305 8.41 -2.88 -1.57
N GLN A 306 7.30 -3.25 -0.94
CA GLN A 306 6.12 -3.82 -1.60
C GLN A 306 5.24 -2.77 -2.31
N ARG A 307 5.37 -1.51 -1.88
CA ARG A 307 4.64 -0.33 -2.36
C ARG A 307 3.13 -0.50 -2.14
N ALA A 308 2.29 -0.02 -3.05
CA ALA A 308 0.84 -0.07 -2.96
C ALA A 308 0.30 -1.44 -3.41
N SER A 309 0.77 -2.52 -2.75
CA SER A 309 0.29 -3.88 -2.94
C SER A 309 0.26 -4.64 -1.61
N GLY A 310 -0.64 -5.63 -1.48
CA GLY A 310 -0.79 -6.46 -0.28
C GLY A 310 0.17 -7.65 -0.21
N ARG A 311 1.37 -7.54 -0.80
CA ARG A 311 2.31 -8.66 -0.99
C ARG A 311 3.21 -8.97 0.23
N CYS A 312 2.93 -8.40 1.40
CA CYS A 312 3.83 -8.45 2.56
C CYS A 312 4.24 -9.87 2.98
N TRP A 313 3.31 -10.84 2.90
CA TRP A 313 3.58 -12.26 3.17
C TRP A 313 4.67 -12.85 2.26
N ILE A 314 4.62 -12.55 0.96
CA ILE A 314 5.65 -12.93 -0.03
C ILE A 314 6.98 -12.25 0.33
N PHE A 315 6.95 -10.94 0.57
CA PHE A 315 8.17 -10.18 0.90
C PHE A 315 8.86 -10.70 2.16
N ALA A 316 8.11 -10.87 3.26
CA ALA A 316 8.65 -11.37 4.51
C ALA A 316 9.24 -12.78 4.37
N ALA A 317 8.61 -13.67 3.60
CA ALA A 317 9.11 -15.02 3.39
C ALA A 317 10.37 -15.04 2.52
N LEU A 318 10.41 -14.27 1.43
CA LEU A 318 11.60 -14.15 0.59
C LEU A 318 12.74 -13.44 1.32
N ASN A 319 12.44 -12.51 2.25
CA ASN A 319 13.43 -11.91 3.15
C ASN A 319 14.02 -12.93 4.12
N GLN A 320 13.20 -13.86 4.63
CA GLN A 320 13.70 -14.97 5.44
C GLN A 320 14.63 -15.89 4.63
N MET A 321 14.22 -16.25 3.42
CA MET A 321 14.93 -17.18 2.53
C MET A 321 16.25 -16.61 2.01
N ARG A 322 16.31 -15.32 1.71
CA ARG A 322 17.49 -14.72 1.08
C ARG A 322 18.69 -14.65 2.02
N ILE A 323 18.49 -14.58 3.34
CA ILE A 323 19.61 -14.50 4.30
C ILE A 323 20.58 -15.69 4.14
N PRO A 324 20.17 -16.96 4.32
CA PRO A 324 21.08 -18.10 4.14
C PRO A 324 21.53 -18.30 2.68
N PHE A 325 20.73 -17.86 1.69
CA PHE A 325 21.13 -17.87 0.29
C PHE A 325 22.31 -16.91 0.03
N MET A 326 22.21 -15.67 0.53
CA MET A 326 23.24 -14.65 0.40
C MET A 326 24.54 -15.06 1.09
N GLU A 327 24.44 -15.77 2.23
CA GLU A 327 25.59 -16.35 2.92
C GLU A 327 26.27 -17.43 2.06
N LYS A 328 25.50 -18.39 1.53
CA LYS A 328 26.04 -19.48 0.70
C LYS A 328 26.68 -19.01 -0.60
N PHE A 329 26.06 -18.06 -1.29
CA PHE A 329 26.53 -17.57 -2.59
C PHE A 329 27.45 -16.34 -2.47
N GLU A 330 27.72 -15.90 -1.24
CA GLU A 330 28.54 -14.74 -0.93
C GLU A 330 28.15 -13.50 -1.73
N VAL A 331 26.85 -13.28 -1.97
CA VAL A 331 26.36 -12.10 -2.70
C VAL A 331 26.18 -10.92 -1.73
N PRO A 332 26.66 -9.70 -2.08
CA PRO A 332 26.55 -8.54 -1.19
C PRO A 332 25.12 -8.01 -1.08
N GLU A 333 24.37 -8.07 -2.18
CA GLU A 333 22.99 -7.61 -2.29
C GLU A 333 22.21 -8.59 -3.15
N PHE A 334 20.99 -8.94 -2.71
CA PHE A 334 20.15 -9.89 -3.43
C PHE A 334 18.68 -9.80 -3.02
N GLU A 335 17.81 -10.00 -4.01
CA GLU A 335 16.38 -10.21 -3.81
C GLU A 335 15.91 -11.36 -4.71
N PHE A 336 15.01 -12.19 -4.18
CA PHE A 336 14.16 -13.03 -5.01
C PHE A 336 13.03 -12.20 -5.62
N SER A 337 12.51 -12.62 -6.78
CA SER A 337 11.38 -11.96 -7.42
C SER A 337 10.10 -12.18 -6.64
N GLN A 338 9.59 -11.12 -6.02
CA GLN A 338 8.27 -11.10 -5.41
C GLN A 338 7.17 -11.14 -6.48
N ALA A 339 7.38 -10.46 -7.62
CA ALA A 339 6.48 -10.48 -8.77
C ALA A 339 6.23 -11.90 -9.31
N TYR A 340 7.25 -12.77 -9.31
CA TYR A 340 7.13 -14.13 -9.82
C TYR A 340 6.14 -14.96 -9.00
N LEU A 341 6.24 -14.90 -7.67
CA LEU A 341 5.28 -15.58 -6.79
C LEU A 341 3.90 -14.90 -6.83
N PHE A 342 3.86 -13.57 -6.98
CA PHE A 342 2.60 -12.83 -7.12
C PHE A 342 1.81 -13.24 -8.37
N PHE A 343 2.48 -13.43 -9.52
CA PHE A 343 1.85 -13.93 -10.74
C PHE A 343 1.18 -15.28 -10.50
N TRP A 344 1.94 -16.24 -9.96
CA TRP A 344 1.45 -17.60 -9.76
C TRP A 344 0.35 -17.66 -8.69
N ASP A 345 0.48 -16.87 -7.62
CA ASP A 345 -0.57 -16.77 -6.61
C ASP A 345 -1.89 -16.30 -7.21
N LYS A 346 -1.89 -15.20 -7.98
CA LYS A 346 -3.12 -14.66 -8.57
C LYS A 346 -3.80 -15.66 -9.49
N LEU A 347 -3.03 -16.38 -10.30
CA LEU A 347 -3.60 -17.35 -11.23
C LEU A 347 -4.18 -18.56 -10.50
N GLU A 348 -3.39 -19.15 -9.59
CA GLU A 348 -3.78 -20.36 -8.87
C GLU A 348 -4.92 -20.09 -7.90
N ARG A 349 -4.88 -18.96 -7.20
CA ARG A 349 -5.98 -18.52 -6.32
C ARG A 349 -7.25 -18.33 -7.10
N SER A 350 -7.18 -17.69 -8.26
CA SER A 350 -8.36 -17.53 -9.10
C SER A 350 -8.93 -18.90 -9.48
N ASN A 351 -8.10 -19.84 -9.95
CA ASN A 351 -8.53 -21.21 -10.25
C ASN A 351 -9.13 -21.94 -9.02
N PHE A 352 -8.52 -21.81 -7.85
CA PHE A 352 -9.02 -22.35 -6.58
C PHE A 352 -10.39 -21.79 -6.19
N ILE A 353 -10.60 -20.48 -6.35
CA ILE A 353 -11.87 -19.83 -6.05
C ILE A 353 -12.97 -20.20 -7.07
N LEU A 354 -12.62 -20.45 -8.35
CA LEU A 354 -13.58 -21.00 -9.32
C LEU A 354 -14.10 -22.37 -8.86
N ASP A 355 -13.22 -23.23 -8.33
CA ASP A 355 -13.64 -24.50 -7.73
C ASP A 355 -14.52 -24.28 -6.49
N ALA A 356 -14.20 -23.28 -5.66
CA ALA A 356 -15.02 -22.90 -4.50
C ALA A 356 -16.42 -22.40 -4.90
N PHE A 357 -16.57 -21.67 -6.01
CA PHE A 357 -17.90 -21.25 -6.51
C PHE A 357 -18.75 -22.44 -6.96
N ILE A 358 -18.14 -23.42 -7.63
CA ILE A 358 -18.80 -24.67 -8.02
C ILE A 358 -19.24 -25.45 -6.78
N ASP A 359 -18.34 -25.61 -5.81
CA ASP A 359 -18.63 -26.32 -4.56
C ASP A 359 -19.73 -25.62 -3.75
N CYS A 360 -19.67 -24.28 -3.60
CA CYS A 360 -20.73 -23.50 -2.98
C CYS A 360 -22.10 -23.77 -3.62
N ALA A 361 -22.19 -23.70 -4.96
CA ALA A 361 -23.46 -23.92 -5.65
C ALA A 361 -23.98 -25.35 -5.48
N ARG A 362 -23.11 -26.36 -5.48
CA ARG A 362 -23.49 -27.76 -5.20
C ARG A 362 -24.04 -27.93 -3.80
N ASN A 363 -23.52 -27.16 -2.84
CA ASN A 363 -23.97 -27.16 -1.45
C ASN A 363 -25.16 -26.21 -1.20
N GLY A 364 -25.77 -25.65 -2.25
CA GLY A 364 -26.94 -24.77 -2.14
C GLY A 364 -26.61 -23.32 -1.73
N ASN A 365 -25.34 -22.95 -1.70
CA ASN A 365 -24.89 -21.58 -1.45
C ASN A 365 -24.73 -20.83 -2.78
N THR A 366 -25.64 -19.90 -3.06
CA THR A 366 -25.63 -19.05 -4.26
C THR A 366 -25.38 -17.58 -3.89
N ALA A 367 -25.46 -16.68 -4.86
CA ALA A 367 -25.43 -15.23 -4.64
C ALA A 367 -26.32 -14.79 -3.45
N GLY A 368 -25.79 -13.92 -2.58
CA GLY A 368 -26.46 -13.45 -1.36
C GLY A 368 -26.27 -14.36 -0.13
N SER A 369 -25.64 -15.53 -0.29
CA SER A 369 -25.19 -16.31 0.87
C SER A 369 -23.89 -15.71 1.44
N ARG A 370 -23.76 -15.71 2.77
CA ARG A 370 -22.60 -15.12 3.46
C ARG A 370 -21.25 -15.65 2.96
N VAL A 371 -21.17 -16.95 2.65
CA VAL A 371 -19.94 -17.58 2.14
C VAL A 371 -19.62 -17.09 0.73
N VAL A 372 -20.60 -17.03 -0.16
CA VAL A 372 -20.40 -16.54 -1.53
C VAL A 372 -20.05 -15.05 -1.53
N ASP A 373 -20.74 -14.24 -0.72
CA ASP A 373 -20.43 -12.80 -0.58
C ASP A 373 -19.01 -12.60 -0.06
N HIS A 374 -18.58 -13.39 0.94
CA HIS A 374 -17.21 -13.35 1.44
C HIS A 374 -16.17 -13.73 0.37
N LEU A 375 -16.43 -14.79 -0.41
CA LEU A 375 -15.55 -15.19 -1.50
C LEU A 375 -15.49 -14.12 -2.60
N LEU A 376 -16.62 -13.50 -2.96
CA LEU A 376 -16.67 -12.45 -3.99
C LEU A 376 -15.94 -11.16 -3.59
N VAL A 377 -15.89 -10.85 -2.29
CA VAL A 377 -15.10 -9.72 -1.76
C VAL A 377 -13.60 -10.03 -1.83
N ASN A 378 -13.19 -11.26 -1.50
CA ASN A 378 -11.79 -11.62 -1.31
C ASN A 378 -11.15 -12.41 -2.47
N ALA A 379 -11.91 -12.70 -3.54
CA ALA A 379 -11.48 -13.60 -4.63
C ALA A 379 -10.12 -13.24 -5.25
N SER A 380 -9.81 -11.95 -5.30
CA SER A 380 -8.63 -11.42 -5.97
C SER A 380 -7.70 -10.66 -5.02
N ASP A 381 -7.82 -10.87 -3.71
CA ASP A 381 -6.98 -10.19 -2.72
C ASP A 381 -5.50 -10.57 -2.84
N ASP A 382 -4.59 -9.63 -2.56
CA ASP A 382 -3.13 -9.81 -2.62
C ASP A 382 -2.60 -10.65 -1.45
N GLY A 383 -3.32 -10.63 -0.34
CA GLY A 383 -2.99 -11.29 0.90
C GLY A 383 -2.94 -12.81 0.86
N GLY A 384 -2.07 -13.42 1.67
CA GLY A 384 -1.93 -14.88 1.74
C GLY A 384 -1.23 -15.35 3.00
N GLN A 385 -1.19 -16.66 3.19
CA GLN A 385 -0.66 -17.34 4.39
C GLN A 385 0.61 -18.14 4.08
N TRP A 386 1.28 -18.66 5.12
CA TRP A 386 2.52 -19.44 4.95
C TRP A 386 2.33 -20.68 4.06
N ASP A 387 1.32 -21.51 4.30
CA ASP A 387 1.09 -22.72 3.50
C ASP A 387 0.80 -22.43 2.02
N MET A 388 0.24 -21.25 1.74
CA MET A 388 0.01 -20.76 0.37
C MET A 388 1.34 -20.45 -0.33
N LEU A 389 2.36 -19.95 0.40
CA LEU A 389 3.72 -19.81 -0.14
C LEU A 389 4.36 -21.17 -0.40
N VAL A 390 4.18 -22.12 0.53
CA VAL A 390 4.70 -23.49 0.38
C VAL A 390 4.15 -24.11 -0.90
N ASN A 391 2.85 -23.96 -1.18
CA ASN A 391 2.23 -24.45 -2.42
C ASN A 391 2.89 -23.85 -3.67
N LEU A 392 3.09 -22.52 -3.69
CA LEU A 392 3.67 -21.83 -4.84
C LEU A 392 5.14 -22.22 -5.07
N ILE A 393 5.97 -22.17 -4.02
CA ILE A 393 7.40 -22.45 -4.12
C ILE A 393 7.64 -23.93 -4.44
N SER A 394 6.84 -24.84 -3.88
CA SER A 394 6.98 -26.28 -4.17
C SER A 394 6.60 -26.63 -5.61
N LYS A 395 5.66 -25.89 -6.21
CA LYS A 395 5.19 -26.15 -7.59
C LYS A 395 6.00 -25.40 -8.65
N TYR A 396 6.29 -24.12 -8.41
CA TYR A 396 6.86 -23.21 -9.39
C TYR A 396 8.31 -22.84 -9.09
N GLY A 397 8.79 -23.09 -7.87
CA GLY A 397 10.10 -22.61 -7.43
C GLY A 397 10.14 -21.10 -7.28
N ILE A 398 11.33 -20.53 -7.48
CA ILE A 398 11.61 -19.10 -7.29
C ILE A 398 12.68 -18.64 -8.28
N VAL A 399 12.74 -17.34 -8.56
CA VAL A 399 13.77 -16.72 -9.42
C VAL A 399 14.39 -15.50 -8.74
N PRO A 400 15.63 -15.11 -9.10
CA PRO A 400 16.18 -13.80 -8.74
C PRO A 400 15.35 -12.63 -9.29
N LYS A 401 15.31 -11.50 -8.56
CA LYS A 401 14.49 -10.33 -8.92
C LYS A 401 14.85 -9.73 -10.28
N ASN A 402 16.12 -9.76 -10.67
CA ASN A 402 16.56 -9.24 -11.97
C ASN A 402 16.14 -10.12 -13.17
N ILE A 403 15.70 -11.35 -12.94
CA ILE A 403 15.16 -12.24 -13.98
C ILE A 403 13.68 -11.95 -14.25
N TYR A 404 12.93 -11.59 -13.21
CA TYR A 404 11.52 -11.22 -13.32
C TYR A 404 11.25 -10.02 -12.39
N PRO A 405 11.46 -8.78 -12.88
CA PRO A 405 11.34 -7.58 -12.06
C PRO A 405 9.88 -7.21 -11.76
N ASP A 406 9.68 -6.34 -10.77
CA ASP A 406 8.36 -5.75 -10.51
C ASP A 406 7.92 -4.87 -11.70
N THR A 407 6.64 -4.96 -12.05
CA THR A 407 5.96 -4.06 -12.99
C THR A 407 5.15 -3.00 -12.24
N VAL A 408 4.58 -2.03 -12.97
CA VAL A 408 3.67 -1.03 -12.38
C VAL A 408 2.51 -1.69 -11.62
N SER A 409 1.95 -2.80 -12.15
CA SER A 409 0.86 -3.53 -11.48
C SER A 409 1.32 -4.34 -10.26
N CYS A 410 2.62 -4.65 -10.15
CA CYS A 410 3.19 -5.23 -8.92
C CYS A 410 3.27 -4.18 -7.82
N GLU A 411 3.64 -2.95 -8.18
CA GLU A 411 3.87 -1.84 -7.27
C GLU A 411 2.58 -1.07 -6.90
N ALA A 412 1.54 -1.16 -7.73
CA ALA A 412 0.22 -0.56 -7.52
C ALA A 412 -0.89 -1.49 -8.03
N SER A 413 -1.24 -2.51 -7.23
CA SER A 413 -2.06 -3.64 -7.67
C SER A 413 -3.56 -3.35 -7.77
N ARG A 414 -4.04 -2.23 -7.21
CA ARG A 414 -5.48 -1.89 -7.10
C ARG A 414 -6.27 -2.08 -8.41
N TYR A 415 -5.75 -1.60 -9.54
CA TYR A 415 -6.43 -1.72 -10.82
C TYR A 415 -6.44 -3.16 -11.35
N LEU A 416 -5.32 -3.89 -11.22
CA LEU A 416 -5.25 -5.30 -11.58
C LEU A 416 -6.24 -6.13 -10.74
N VAL A 417 -6.25 -5.91 -9.43
CA VAL A 417 -7.18 -6.56 -8.49
C VAL A 417 -8.63 -6.25 -8.86
N SER A 418 -8.95 -5.01 -9.24
CA SER A 418 -10.28 -4.62 -9.70
C SER A 418 -10.70 -5.37 -10.97
N ILE A 419 -9.83 -5.45 -11.98
CA ILE A 419 -10.11 -6.16 -13.25
C ILE A 419 -10.37 -7.65 -12.99
N ILE A 420 -9.50 -8.30 -12.21
CA ILE A 420 -9.65 -9.73 -11.86
C ILE A 420 -10.94 -9.92 -11.07
N SER A 421 -11.24 -9.05 -10.10
CA SER A 421 -12.46 -9.14 -9.29
C SER A 421 -13.74 -9.03 -10.12
N HIS A 422 -13.76 -8.16 -11.14
CA HIS A 422 -14.89 -8.10 -12.08
C HIS A 422 -15.08 -9.42 -12.82
N LYS A 423 -13.99 -10.00 -13.35
CA LYS A 423 -14.04 -11.31 -14.02
C LYS A 423 -14.44 -12.43 -13.06
N MET A 424 -13.94 -12.45 -11.83
CA MET A 424 -14.31 -13.46 -10.84
C MET A 424 -15.80 -13.41 -10.45
N ARG A 425 -16.39 -12.21 -10.38
CA ARG A 425 -17.85 -12.03 -10.15
C ARG A 425 -18.67 -12.55 -11.34
N GLU A 426 -18.24 -12.23 -12.56
CA GLU A 426 -18.85 -12.77 -13.79
C GLU A 426 -18.78 -14.31 -13.80
N TYR A 427 -17.61 -14.87 -13.51
CA TYR A 427 -17.39 -16.31 -13.50
C TYR A 427 -18.18 -17.02 -12.42
N CYS A 428 -18.29 -16.43 -11.21
CA CYS A 428 -19.15 -16.96 -10.15
C CYS A 428 -20.58 -17.13 -10.66
N LYS A 429 -21.18 -16.07 -11.22
CA LYS A 429 -22.54 -16.11 -11.79
C LYS A 429 -22.67 -17.23 -12.82
N ILE A 430 -21.76 -17.30 -13.80
CA ILE A 430 -21.83 -18.29 -14.88
C ILE A 430 -21.69 -19.71 -14.32
N LEU A 431 -20.71 -19.97 -13.45
CA LEU A 431 -20.47 -21.30 -12.88
C LEU A 431 -21.66 -21.76 -12.04
N GLN A 432 -22.17 -20.91 -11.14
CA GLN A 432 -23.31 -21.25 -10.29
C GLN A 432 -24.58 -21.54 -11.12
N GLU A 433 -24.86 -20.74 -12.16
CA GLU A 433 -26.00 -21.00 -13.06
C GLU A 433 -25.88 -22.35 -13.78
N ASN A 434 -24.67 -22.73 -14.23
CA ASN A 434 -24.46 -24.01 -14.91
C ASN A 434 -24.59 -25.19 -13.94
N VAL A 435 -24.11 -25.06 -12.69
CA VAL A 435 -24.32 -26.06 -11.65
C VAL A 435 -25.81 -26.24 -11.35
N VAL A 436 -26.57 -25.15 -11.21
CA VAL A 436 -28.03 -25.20 -10.96
C VAL A 436 -28.79 -25.84 -12.14
N LYS A 437 -28.33 -25.62 -13.38
CA LYS A 437 -28.89 -26.26 -14.59
C LYS A 437 -28.52 -27.75 -14.72
N GLY A 438 -27.67 -28.29 -13.84
CA GLY A 438 -27.23 -29.68 -13.89
C GLY A 438 -26.26 -29.98 -15.03
N VAL A 439 -25.47 -28.99 -15.45
CA VAL A 439 -24.42 -29.18 -16.47
C VAL A 439 -23.38 -30.18 -15.96
N ALA A 440 -22.89 -31.03 -16.86
CA ALA A 440 -21.93 -32.09 -16.51
C ALA A 440 -20.57 -31.52 -16.09
N ASP A 441 -19.88 -32.22 -15.18
CA ASP A 441 -18.58 -31.81 -14.65
C ASP A 441 -17.51 -31.62 -15.73
N ALA A 442 -17.56 -32.41 -16.81
CA ALA A 442 -16.66 -32.26 -17.95
C ALA A 442 -16.84 -30.89 -18.66
N ASP A 443 -18.08 -30.44 -18.82
CA ASP A 443 -18.39 -29.17 -19.47
C ASP A 443 -18.06 -27.98 -18.54
N LEU A 444 -18.29 -28.13 -17.22
CA LEU A 444 -17.85 -27.15 -16.21
C LEU A 444 -16.32 -27.00 -16.21
N GLN A 445 -15.58 -28.10 -16.37
CA GLN A 445 -14.13 -28.08 -16.44
C GLN A 445 -13.64 -27.34 -17.70
N VAL A 446 -14.25 -27.57 -18.86
CA VAL A 446 -13.94 -26.82 -20.11
C VAL A 446 -14.21 -25.32 -19.94
N LEU A 447 -15.33 -24.98 -19.29
CA LEU A 447 -15.66 -23.58 -19.00
C LEU A 447 -14.61 -22.94 -18.07
N LYS A 448 -14.21 -23.62 -17.00
CA LYS A 448 -13.18 -23.17 -16.06
C LYS A 448 -11.84 -22.95 -16.77
N GLU A 449 -11.43 -23.86 -17.67
CA GLU A 449 -10.20 -23.71 -18.45
C GLU A 449 -10.20 -22.45 -19.32
N GLY A 450 -11.35 -22.10 -19.92
CA GLY A 450 -11.53 -20.85 -20.64
C GLY A 450 -11.34 -19.62 -19.73
N MET A 451 -11.95 -19.65 -18.54
CA MET A 451 -11.84 -18.58 -17.54
C MET A 451 -10.39 -18.38 -17.06
N VAL A 452 -9.68 -19.48 -16.77
CA VAL A 452 -8.26 -19.46 -16.37
C VAL A 452 -7.37 -18.93 -17.50
N LYS A 453 -7.67 -19.24 -18.77
CA LYS A 453 -6.95 -18.69 -19.92
C LYS A 453 -7.10 -17.17 -20.03
N GLU A 454 -8.30 -16.63 -19.82
CA GLU A 454 -8.53 -15.17 -19.77
C GLU A 454 -7.73 -14.53 -18.62
N LEU A 455 -7.74 -15.13 -17.43
CA LEU A 455 -6.97 -14.66 -16.27
C LEU A 455 -5.46 -14.68 -16.52
N TYR A 456 -4.94 -15.77 -17.11
CA TYR A 456 -3.54 -15.87 -17.51
C TYR A 456 -3.15 -14.75 -18.48
N THR A 457 -4.06 -14.39 -19.40
CA THR A 457 -3.84 -13.30 -20.36
C THR A 457 -3.75 -11.96 -19.65
N ILE A 458 -4.67 -11.66 -18.73
CA ILE A 458 -4.66 -10.42 -17.91
C ILE A 458 -3.34 -10.31 -17.13
N LEU A 459 -2.94 -11.38 -16.44
CA LEU A 459 -1.70 -11.41 -15.65
C LEU A 459 -0.47 -11.27 -16.54
N SER A 460 -0.41 -11.97 -17.67
CA SER A 460 0.75 -11.89 -18.57
C SER A 460 0.92 -10.50 -19.19
N VAL A 461 -0.19 -9.80 -19.49
CA VAL A 461 -0.17 -8.44 -20.01
C VAL A 461 0.31 -7.43 -18.95
N THR A 462 -0.05 -7.63 -17.69
CA THR A 462 0.20 -6.65 -16.61
C THR A 462 1.47 -6.91 -15.82
N LEU A 463 1.89 -8.17 -15.70
CA LEU A 463 3.04 -8.61 -14.89
C LEU A 463 4.19 -9.17 -15.75
N GLY A 464 3.95 -9.42 -17.04
CA GLY A 464 4.89 -10.12 -17.92
C GLY A 464 4.74 -11.64 -17.83
N THR A 465 5.39 -12.37 -18.75
CA THR A 465 5.30 -13.84 -18.79
C THR A 465 6.40 -14.47 -17.93
N PRO A 466 6.08 -15.33 -16.95
CA PRO A 466 7.09 -15.99 -16.13
C PRO A 466 8.05 -16.85 -16.98
N PRO A 467 9.36 -16.82 -16.69
CA PRO A 467 10.35 -17.58 -17.45
C PRO A 467 10.20 -19.09 -17.22
N LYS A 468 10.44 -19.88 -18.28
CA LYS A 468 10.56 -21.34 -18.17
C LYS A 468 11.96 -21.76 -17.72
N GLU A 469 12.97 -21.05 -18.24
CA GLU A 469 14.38 -21.21 -17.90
C GLU A 469 15.04 -19.82 -17.92
N PHE A 470 16.12 -19.67 -17.16
CA PHE A 470 16.91 -18.45 -17.14
C PHE A 470 18.38 -18.74 -16.86
N VAL A 471 19.23 -17.74 -17.11
CA VAL A 471 20.63 -17.71 -16.66
C VAL A 471 20.75 -16.54 -15.68
N TRP A 472 21.30 -16.80 -14.50
CA TRP A 472 21.55 -15.79 -13.49
C TRP A 472 23.05 -15.56 -13.33
N ASP A 473 23.49 -14.40 -13.79
CA ASP A 473 24.85 -13.90 -13.67
C ASP A 473 24.98 -12.99 -12.44
N TYR A 474 26.06 -13.14 -11.69
CA TYR A 474 26.35 -12.27 -10.54
C TYR A 474 27.85 -12.21 -10.21
N TYR A 475 28.22 -11.17 -9.46
CA TYR A 475 29.53 -11.09 -8.81
C TYR A 475 29.37 -11.40 -7.32
N ASN A 476 30.23 -12.27 -6.79
CA ASN A 476 30.28 -12.49 -5.35
C ASN A 476 31.00 -11.33 -4.62
N LYS A 477 31.09 -11.38 -3.28
CA LYS A 477 31.77 -10.40 -2.43
C LYS A 477 33.24 -10.17 -2.80
N SER A 478 33.90 -11.17 -3.39
CA SER A 478 35.28 -11.06 -3.92
C SER A 478 35.38 -10.50 -5.34
N LYS A 479 34.26 -10.04 -5.92
CA LYS A 479 34.14 -9.54 -7.30
C LYS A 479 34.49 -10.60 -8.36
N VAL A 480 34.32 -11.88 -8.03
CA VAL A 480 34.46 -12.99 -8.99
C VAL A 480 33.11 -13.19 -9.68
N TYR A 481 33.15 -13.27 -11.02
CA TYR A 481 31.97 -13.56 -11.84
C TYR A 481 31.54 -15.02 -11.69
N HIS A 482 30.23 -15.22 -11.54
CA HIS A 482 29.57 -16.52 -11.51
C HIS A 482 28.34 -16.49 -12.42
N SER A 483 27.95 -17.66 -12.91
CA SER A 483 26.76 -17.85 -13.73
C SER A 483 26.07 -19.15 -13.34
N ILE A 484 24.75 -19.10 -13.16
CA ILE A 484 23.91 -20.27 -12.90
C ILE A 484 22.87 -20.36 -14.00
N GLY A 485 22.96 -21.40 -14.83
CA GLY A 485 21.95 -21.72 -15.83
C GLY A 485 22.54 -22.25 -17.14
N PRO A 486 21.68 -22.52 -18.14
CA PRO A 486 20.22 -22.38 -18.10
C PRO A 486 19.58 -23.32 -17.06
N ILE A 487 18.66 -22.81 -16.26
CA ILE A 487 17.98 -23.56 -15.18
C ILE A 487 16.52 -23.13 -15.08
N SER A 488 15.63 -24.05 -14.70
CA SER A 488 14.24 -23.74 -14.42
C SER A 488 14.07 -23.08 -13.03
N PRO A 489 13.02 -22.27 -12.80
CA PRO A 489 12.72 -21.72 -11.46
C PRO A 489 12.55 -22.80 -10.38
N HIS A 490 11.93 -23.93 -10.75
CA HIS A 490 11.78 -25.09 -9.88
C HIS A 490 13.14 -25.67 -9.47
N ASP A 491 14.01 -25.97 -10.44
CA ASP A 491 15.30 -26.59 -10.16
C ASP A 491 16.23 -25.61 -9.43
N PHE A 492 16.15 -24.31 -9.73
CA PHE A 492 16.85 -23.28 -8.98
C PHE A 492 16.51 -23.31 -7.50
N TYR A 493 15.22 -23.43 -7.15
CA TYR A 493 14.81 -23.63 -5.75
C TYR A 493 15.40 -24.92 -5.18
N HIS A 494 15.20 -26.05 -5.84
CA HIS A 494 15.56 -27.37 -5.33
C HIS A 494 17.07 -27.57 -5.17
N GLU A 495 17.89 -27.05 -6.08
CA GLU A 495 19.35 -27.24 -6.08
C GLU A 495 20.08 -26.20 -5.23
N HIS A 496 19.58 -24.96 -5.19
CA HIS A 496 20.34 -23.85 -4.61
C HIS A 496 19.78 -23.32 -3.30
N ILE A 497 18.44 -23.30 -3.13
CA ILE A 497 17.78 -22.73 -1.95
C ILE A 497 17.35 -23.81 -0.95
N LYS A 498 16.63 -24.83 -1.39
CA LYS A 498 16.11 -25.91 -0.53
C LYS A 498 17.17 -26.51 0.42
N PRO A 499 18.44 -26.72 0.00
CA PRO A 499 19.47 -27.24 0.91
C PRO A 499 19.83 -26.31 2.08
N VAL A 500 19.56 -25.01 1.98
CA VAL A 500 19.82 -24.02 3.04
C VAL A 500 18.53 -23.49 3.68
N PHE A 501 17.41 -23.56 2.98
CA PHE A 501 16.09 -23.17 3.44
C PHE A 501 14.99 -24.01 2.75
N ASP A 502 14.48 -25.01 3.46
CA ASP A 502 13.34 -25.81 3.00
C ASP A 502 12.04 -25.23 3.57
N VAL A 503 11.16 -24.73 2.70
CA VAL A 503 9.87 -24.15 3.12
C VAL A 503 8.95 -25.20 3.73
N SER A 504 9.15 -26.48 3.38
CA SER A 504 8.35 -27.59 3.90
C SER A 504 8.74 -27.98 5.33
N ASP A 505 9.88 -27.50 5.84
CA ASP A 505 10.34 -27.71 7.22
C ASP A 505 9.88 -26.62 8.19
N MET A 506 9.08 -25.69 7.71
CA MET A 506 8.54 -24.61 8.53
C MET A 506 7.11 -24.95 8.97
N VAL A 507 6.76 -24.56 10.19
CA VAL A 507 5.45 -24.83 10.82
C VAL A 507 4.86 -23.53 11.33
N CYS A 508 3.59 -23.31 11.00
CA CYS A 508 2.82 -22.19 11.48
C CYS A 508 2.28 -22.44 12.90
N LEU A 509 2.68 -21.57 13.83
CA LEU A 509 2.08 -21.46 15.16
C LEU A 509 1.28 -20.18 15.25
N VAL A 510 0.05 -20.29 15.75
CA VAL A 510 -0.82 -19.12 15.98
C VAL A 510 -1.12 -18.92 17.46
N ASN A 511 -1.47 -17.70 17.83
CA ASN A 511 -2.11 -17.38 19.10
C ASN A 511 -3.50 -16.79 18.84
N ASP A 512 -4.49 -17.68 18.92
CA ASP A 512 -5.90 -17.34 18.94
C ASP A 512 -6.44 -17.58 20.36
N PRO A 513 -6.58 -16.51 21.18
CA PRO A 513 -7.02 -16.64 22.57
C PRO A 513 -8.55 -16.76 22.71
N ARG A 514 -9.33 -16.84 21.61
CA ARG A 514 -10.78 -16.98 21.70
C ARG A 514 -11.16 -18.24 22.48
N PRO A 515 -12.18 -18.20 23.36
CA PRO A 515 -12.59 -19.37 24.14
C PRO A 515 -12.97 -20.60 23.29
N SER A 516 -13.43 -20.39 22.05
CA SER A 516 -13.75 -21.45 21.08
C SER A 516 -12.52 -22.14 20.48
N SER A 517 -11.35 -21.50 20.56
CA SER A 517 -10.11 -21.93 19.93
C SER A 517 -9.14 -22.48 20.98
N LEU A 518 -9.34 -23.75 21.35
CA LEU A 518 -8.47 -24.45 22.30
C LEU A 518 -7.01 -24.50 21.83
N TYR A 519 -6.08 -24.31 22.75
CA TYR A 519 -4.64 -24.52 22.52
C TYR A 519 -4.28 -26.01 22.35
N ASN A 520 -3.13 -26.28 21.73
CA ASN A 520 -2.65 -27.62 21.37
C ASN A 520 -3.63 -28.37 20.46
N LYS A 521 -4.24 -27.61 19.52
CA LYS A 521 -5.13 -28.12 18.48
C LYS A 521 -4.75 -27.49 17.15
N THR A 522 -5.09 -28.20 16.07
CA THR A 522 -4.95 -27.71 14.72
C THR A 522 -6.25 -27.12 14.20
N TYR A 523 -6.12 -26.02 13.47
CA TYR A 523 -7.22 -25.32 12.80
C TYR A 523 -6.88 -25.08 11.34
N THR A 524 -7.93 -24.98 10.52
CA THR A 524 -7.87 -24.52 9.14
C THR A 524 -9.09 -23.63 8.91
N VAL A 525 -9.07 -22.81 7.86
CA VAL A 525 -10.18 -21.90 7.53
C VAL A 525 -10.80 -22.37 6.22
N GLU A 526 -12.12 -22.50 6.21
CA GLU A 526 -12.89 -22.92 5.03
C GLU A 526 -12.61 -22.00 3.83
N TYR A 527 -12.33 -22.59 2.67
CA TYR A 527 -11.97 -21.87 1.43
C TYR A 527 -10.79 -20.88 1.56
N LEU A 528 -9.93 -21.01 2.58
CA LEU A 528 -8.67 -20.28 2.65
C LEU A 528 -7.56 -21.08 1.97
N GLY A 529 -7.20 -20.67 0.76
CA GLY A 529 -6.14 -21.30 -0.01
C GLY A 529 -5.91 -20.61 -1.33
N ASN A 530 -4.83 -21.01 -2.02
CA ASN A 530 -4.50 -20.49 -3.35
C ASN A 530 -4.31 -21.58 -4.39
N MET A 531 -4.45 -22.87 -4.10
CA MET A 531 -4.13 -23.92 -5.08
C MET A 531 -5.06 -25.12 -4.91
N THR A 532 -5.75 -25.48 -5.99
CA THR A 532 -6.59 -26.69 -6.02
C THR A 532 -5.73 -27.92 -5.78
N SER A 533 -6.11 -28.75 -4.80
CA SER A 533 -5.33 -29.91 -4.34
C SER A 533 -3.95 -29.58 -3.75
N GLY A 534 -3.70 -28.30 -3.40
CA GLY A 534 -2.53 -27.90 -2.62
C GLY A 534 -2.68 -28.25 -1.14
N ASN A 535 -1.63 -27.95 -0.35
CA ASN A 535 -1.71 -28.06 1.10
C ASN A 535 -2.72 -27.05 1.64
N PRO A 536 -3.63 -27.46 2.55
CA PRO A 536 -4.49 -26.53 3.26
C PRO A 536 -3.67 -25.67 4.21
N VAL A 537 -4.18 -24.49 4.55
CA VAL A 537 -3.61 -23.67 5.62
C VAL A 537 -3.84 -24.37 6.96
N ILE A 538 -2.77 -24.67 7.70
CA ILE A 538 -2.83 -25.37 8.99
C ILE A 538 -2.18 -24.52 10.08
N TYR A 539 -2.96 -24.20 11.10
CA TYR A 539 -2.52 -23.48 12.28
C TYR A 539 -2.43 -24.40 13.49
N ILE A 540 -1.31 -24.40 14.20
CA ILE A 540 -1.25 -24.98 15.55
C ILE A 540 -1.46 -23.86 16.57
N ASN A 541 -2.62 -23.85 17.25
CA ASN A 541 -2.90 -22.80 18.23
C ASN A 541 -2.13 -23.04 19.54
N GLN A 542 -1.42 -22.03 20.03
CA GLN A 542 -0.61 -22.07 21.25
C GLN A 542 -0.75 -20.78 22.07
N PRO A 543 -0.48 -20.83 23.40
CA PRO A 543 -0.35 -19.62 24.21
C PRO A 543 0.75 -18.70 23.68
N ILE A 544 0.55 -17.39 23.77
CA ILE A 544 1.46 -16.38 23.23
C ILE A 544 2.91 -16.51 23.73
N GLU A 545 3.09 -16.93 24.98
CA GLU A 545 4.41 -17.17 25.57
C GLU A 545 5.20 -18.27 24.85
N LYS A 546 4.52 -19.29 24.30
CA LYS A 546 5.18 -20.31 23.49
C LYS A 546 5.61 -19.77 22.13
N LEU A 547 4.83 -18.89 21.51
CA LEU A 547 5.22 -18.25 20.25
C LEU A 547 6.50 -17.43 20.46
N LYS A 548 6.54 -16.58 21.50
CA LYS A 548 7.74 -15.82 21.89
C LYS A 548 8.92 -16.75 22.15
N HIS A 549 8.71 -17.83 22.92
CA HIS A 549 9.75 -18.78 23.24
C HIS A 549 10.39 -19.42 22.00
N TYR A 550 9.58 -19.97 21.09
CA TYR A 550 10.10 -20.61 19.87
C TYR A 550 10.71 -19.61 18.89
N ALA A 551 10.13 -18.42 18.77
CA ALA A 551 10.71 -17.35 17.96
C ALA A 551 12.09 -16.94 18.51
N LEU A 552 12.23 -16.78 19.83
CA LEU A 552 13.50 -16.48 20.48
C LEU A 552 14.53 -17.60 20.27
N MET A 553 14.15 -18.87 20.44
CA MET A 553 15.05 -20.02 20.21
C MET A 553 15.61 -20.03 18.78
N GLN A 554 14.77 -19.75 17.79
CA GLN A 554 15.18 -19.68 16.39
C GLN A 554 16.14 -18.50 16.14
N LEU A 555 15.83 -17.31 16.69
CA LEU A 555 16.69 -16.12 16.60
C LEU A 555 18.05 -16.31 17.28
N GLN A 556 18.09 -16.98 18.44
CA GLN A 556 19.32 -17.36 19.13
C GLN A 556 20.20 -18.28 18.27
N SER A 557 19.56 -19.08 17.41
CA SER A 557 20.23 -19.93 16.40
C SER A 557 20.56 -19.18 15.11
N LYS A 558 20.54 -17.83 15.14
CA LYS A 558 20.85 -16.93 14.02
C LYS A 558 19.94 -17.08 12.80
N LYS A 559 18.71 -17.57 13.01
CA LYS A 559 17.68 -17.67 11.97
C LYS A 559 16.56 -16.68 12.23
N SER A 560 16.16 -15.93 11.21
CA SER A 560 15.01 -15.01 11.27
C SER A 560 13.69 -15.76 11.36
N VAL A 561 12.61 -15.08 11.75
CA VAL A 561 11.28 -15.67 11.98
C VAL A 561 10.22 -14.84 11.25
N TRP A 562 9.56 -15.43 10.25
CA TRP A 562 8.38 -14.81 9.63
C TRP A 562 7.26 -14.77 10.66
N PHE A 563 6.51 -13.66 10.70
CA PHE A 563 5.37 -13.52 11.60
C PHE A 563 4.28 -12.66 10.99
N GLY A 564 3.05 -12.91 11.44
CA GLY A 564 1.85 -12.16 11.09
C GLY A 564 1.28 -11.42 12.29
N CYS A 565 0.90 -10.17 12.10
CA CYS A 565 0.39 -9.29 13.14
C CYS A 565 -0.72 -8.37 12.65
N ASP A 566 -1.40 -7.71 13.58
CA ASP A 566 -2.20 -6.53 13.27
C ASP A 566 -1.31 -5.29 13.24
N HIS A 567 -0.96 -4.85 12.03
CA HIS A 567 -0.23 -3.61 11.81
C HIS A 567 -1.18 -2.44 11.49
N SER A 568 -2.49 -2.59 11.72
CA SER A 568 -3.39 -1.44 11.75
C SER A 568 -2.90 -0.47 12.82
N HIS A 569 -3.08 0.83 12.55
CA HIS A 569 -2.37 1.99 13.13
C HIS A 569 -2.42 2.19 14.66
N GLN A 570 -2.79 1.18 15.44
CA GLN A 570 -2.81 1.22 16.89
C GLN A 570 -1.38 1.17 17.45
N ASN A 571 -1.03 2.16 18.27
CA ASN A 571 0.20 2.14 19.08
C ASN A 571 1.51 2.09 18.28
N GLN A 572 1.54 2.77 17.14
CA GLN A 572 2.72 2.91 16.29
C GLN A 572 3.24 4.36 16.23
N LEU A 573 4.55 4.53 16.18
CA LEU A 573 5.21 5.82 15.94
C LEU A 573 5.95 5.77 14.60
N LYS A 574 5.26 6.16 13.52
CA LYS A 574 5.84 6.28 12.17
C LYS A 574 6.94 7.35 12.14
N GLY A 575 7.94 7.14 11.30
CA GLY A 575 9.20 7.89 11.23
C GLY A 575 10.25 7.41 12.23
N ILE A 576 9.82 6.81 13.34
CA ILE A 576 10.71 6.27 14.40
C ILE A 576 10.78 4.74 14.32
N GLY A 577 9.82 4.12 13.64
CA GLY A 577 9.70 2.68 13.52
C GLY A 577 9.52 1.99 14.86
N CYS A 578 8.57 2.46 15.68
CA CYS A 578 8.31 1.88 17.01
C CYS A 578 6.87 1.33 17.11
N LEU A 579 6.76 0.08 17.57
CA LEU A 579 5.53 -0.63 17.88
C LEU A 579 5.50 -0.91 19.39
N ASP A 580 4.78 -0.09 20.17
CA ASP A 580 4.75 -0.18 21.64
C ASP A 580 3.37 0.20 22.17
N MET A 581 2.78 -0.63 23.04
CA MET A 581 1.49 -0.38 23.71
C MET A 581 1.38 0.98 24.39
N ARG A 582 2.50 1.63 24.69
CA ARG A 582 2.59 2.92 25.38
C ARG A 582 2.93 4.07 24.42
N ALA A 583 2.91 3.84 23.11
CA ALA A 583 3.18 4.83 22.08
C ALA A 583 2.21 6.01 22.14
N HIS A 584 0.92 5.74 22.40
CA HIS A 584 -0.14 6.75 22.46
C HIS A 584 -0.85 6.78 23.82
N ASP A 585 -1.13 7.98 24.33
CA ASP A 585 -1.86 8.21 25.59
C ASP A 585 -3.23 8.87 25.33
N TYR A 586 -4.12 8.13 24.69
CA TYR A 586 -5.49 8.59 24.39
C TYR A 586 -6.29 8.91 25.64
N LYS A 587 -5.95 8.33 26.80
CA LYS A 587 -6.60 8.66 28.07
C LYS A 587 -6.32 10.12 28.47
N LYS A 588 -5.09 10.61 28.28
CA LYS A 588 -4.78 12.03 28.51
C LYS A 588 -5.46 12.95 27.50
N VAL A 589 -5.68 12.49 26.27
CA VAL A 589 -6.38 13.26 25.24
C VAL A 589 -7.89 13.33 25.53
N PHE A 590 -8.58 12.20 25.62
CA PHE A 590 -10.04 12.15 25.72
C PHE A 590 -10.57 12.11 27.15
N GLY A 591 -9.76 11.70 28.13
CA GLY A 591 -10.18 11.52 29.53
C GLY A 591 -10.63 10.11 29.89
N PHE A 592 -10.71 9.22 28.90
CA PHE A 592 -11.06 7.82 29.07
C PHE A 592 -10.20 6.94 28.16
N ASN A 593 -10.12 5.65 28.50
CA ASN A 593 -9.39 4.69 27.68
C ASN A 593 -10.23 4.31 26.46
N ILE A 594 -9.59 4.24 25.28
CA ILE A 594 -10.23 3.80 24.04
C ILE A 594 -9.87 2.34 23.69
N HIS A 595 -8.92 1.74 24.39
CA HIS A 595 -8.48 0.35 24.22
C HIS A 595 -8.83 -0.46 25.47
N SER A 596 -10.08 -0.90 25.57
CA SER A 596 -10.59 -1.70 26.70
C SER A 596 -10.74 -3.19 26.41
N LEU A 597 -10.83 -3.56 25.13
CA LEU A 597 -11.00 -4.95 24.71
C LEU A 597 -9.67 -5.70 24.81
N ASP A 598 -9.71 -6.91 25.36
CA ASP A 598 -8.58 -7.84 25.29
C ASP A 598 -8.43 -8.42 23.88
N LYS A 599 -7.37 -9.21 23.65
CA LYS A 599 -7.08 -9.78 22.33
C LYS A 599 -8.18 -10.70 21.80
N ALA A 600 -8.85 -11.47 22.66
CA ALA A 600 -9.92 -12.37 22.25
C ALA A 600 -11.17 -11.57 21.84
N ASP A 601 -11.53 -10.56 22.64
CA ASP A 601 -12.65 -9.68 22.33
C ASP A 601 -12.40 -8.88 21.06
N ARG A 602 -11.17 -8.39 20.82
CA ARG A 602 -10.84 -7.70 19.56
C ARG A 602 -11.03 -8.61 18.33
N LEU A 603 -10.68 -9.90 18.41
CA LEU A 603 -10.94 -10.85 17.31
C LEU A 603 -12.44 -11.12 17.11
N LEU A 604 -13.20 -11.27 18.20
CA LEU A 604 -14.64 -11.57 18.15
C LEU A 604 -15.46 -10.38 17.64
N TYR A 605 -15.15 -9.18 18.13
CA TYR A 605 -15.89 -7.95 17.86
C TYR A 605 -15.26 -7.07 16.78
N ARG A 606 -14.40 -7.64 15.92
CA ARG A 606 -13.84 -6.99 14.72
C ARG A 606 -12.99 -5.75 15.03
N GLY A 607 -12.37 -5.71 16.20
CA GLY A 607 -11.45 -4.66 16.63
C GLY A 607 -9.97 -4.93 16.27
N SER A 608 -9.62 -6.17 15.90
CA SER A 608 -8.28 -6.55 15.44
C SER A 608 -8.34 -7.88 14.67
N LEU A 609 -7.41 -8.03 13.73
CA LEU A 609 -7.17 -9.24 12.93
C LEU A 609 -5.76 -9.15 12.31
N MET A 610 -5.26 -10.25 11.74
CA MET A 610 -3.94 -10.23 11.12
C MET A 610 -3.99 -9.47 9.79
N THR A 611 -3.23 -8.38 9.70
CA THR A 611 -3.26 -7.43 8.57
C THR A 611 -1.91 -7.30 7.87
N HIS A 612 -0.81 -7.72 8.46
CA HIS A 612 0.52 -7.57 7.84
C HIS A 612 1.49 -8.66 8.28
N ALA A 613 2.38 -9.04 7.38
CA ALA A 613 3.48 -9.97 7.64
C ALA A 613 4.82 -9.25 7.58
N MET A 614 5.71 -9.57 8.51
CA MET A 614 7.06 -9.02 8.61
C MET A 614 8.04 -10.10 9.07
N LEU A 615 9.30 -9.72 9.31
CA LEU A 615 10.34 -10.66 9.69
C LEU A 615 11.05 -10.24 10.97
N PHE A 616 11.03 -11.08 12.01
CA PHE A 616 11.91 -10.88 13.16
C PHE A 616 13.36 -11.19 12.79
N THR A 617 14.25 -10.24 13.06
CA THR A 617 15.70 -10.32 12.79
C THR A 617 16.54 -10.15 14.04
N GLY A 618 15.92 -10.01 15.21
CA GLY A 618 16.63 -9.89 16.46
C GLY A 618 15.71 -9.74 17.65
N ALA A 619 16.29 -9.81 18.84
CA ALA A 619 15.61 -9.64 20.11
C ALA A 619 16.58 -9.05 21.14
N ASN A 620 16.04 -8.38 22.14
CA ASN A 620 16.78 -8.01 23.34
C ASN A 620 16.26 -8.83 24.52
N VAL A 621 17.12 -9.64 25.11
CA VAL A 621 16.79 -10.46 26.29
C VAL A 621 17.46 -9.88 27.53
N GLU A 622 16.66 -9.68 28.58
CA GLU A 622 17.10 -9.22 29.89
C GLU A 622 16.83 -10.32 30.93
N GLY A 623 17.89 -11.03 31.32
CA GLY A 623 17.76 -12.26 32.11
C GLY A 623 17.10 -13.37 31.29
N GLU A 624 15.92 -13.82 31.71
CA GLU A 624 15.12 -14.83 31.01
C GLU A 624 13.95 -14.24 30.21
N LYS A 625 13.77 -12.91 30.21
CA LYS A 625 12.62 -12.25 29.59
C LYS A 625 13.03 -11.48 28.34
N THR A 626 12.22 -11.56 27.30
CA THR A 626 12.38 -10.69 26.12
C THR A 626 11.81 -9.31 26.44
N ALA A 627 12.59 -8.26 26.16
CA ALA A 627 12.16 -6.87 26.37
C ALA A 627 11.60 -6.25 25.08
N LYS A 628 12.26 -6.52 23.94
CA LYS A 628 11.90 -5.98 22.63
C LYS A 628 12.42 -6.85 21.49
N TRP A 629 11.83 -6.67 20.32
CA TRP A 629 12.07 -7.43 19.11
C TRP A 629 12.47 -6.49 17.98
N ARG A 630 13.36 -6.97 17.10
CA ARG A 630 13.78 -6.25 15.90
C ARG A 630 13.05 -6.81 14.70
N VAL A 631 12.48 -5.94 13.89
CA VAL A 631 11.59 -6.32 12.78
C VAL A 631 12.12 -5.73 11.48
N GLU A 632 12.32 -6.54 10.45
CA GLU A 632 12.48 -6.07 9.07
C GLU A 632 11.09 -5.91 8.45
N ASN A 633 10.79 -4.70 7.96
CA ASN A 633 9.57 -4.42 7.21
C ASN A 633 9.85 -4.42 5.69
N SER A 634 8.79 -4.38 4.89
CA SER A 634 8.84 -4.35 3.42
C SER A 634 8.29 -3.05 2.84
N TRP A 635 8.55 -1.92 3.50
CA TRP A 635 8.07 -0.58 3.11
C TRP A 635 9.21 0.41 2.80
N GLY A 636 10.35 -0.10 2.33
CA GLY A 636 11.52 0.73 2.05
C GLY A 636 12.31 1.11 3.30
N ASP A 637 13.26 2.03 3.15
CA ASP A 637 14.23 2.39 4.18
C ASP A 637 13.98 3.75 4.86
N GLU A 638 12.83 4.37 4.60
CA GLU A 638 12.47 5.69 5.13
C GLU A 638 11.97 5.66 6.58
N ASP A 639 11.28 4.59 6.98
CA ASP A 639 10.76 4.44 8.35
C ASP A 639 11.75 3.72 9.26
N GLY A 640 11.76 4.08 10.54
CA GLY A 640 12.58 3.44 11.57
C GLY A 640 14.08 3.54 11.32
N ASP A 641 14.80 2.47 11.69
CA ASP A 641 16.23 2.34 11.45
C ASP A 641 16.46 1.67 10.08
N LYS A 642 16.37 2.46 9.02
CA LYS A 642 16.53 1.99 7.63
C LYS A 642 15.56 0.86 7.29
N GLY A 643 14.28 1.08 7.53
CA GLY A 643 13.22 0.10 7.26
C GLY A 643 13.04 -0.98 8.33
N TYR A 644 13.85 -0.92 9.40
CA TYR A 644 13.69 -1.80 10.56
C TYR A 644 12.94 -1.12 11.70
N LEU A 645 12.06 -1.87 12.33
CA LEU A 645 11.24 -1.43 13.45
C LEU A 645 11.72 -2.06 14.75
N VAL A 646 11.43 -1.38 15.86
CA VAL A 646 11.50 -1.93 17.21
C VAL A 646 10.07 -2.23 17.69
N MET A 647 9.88 -3.42 18.24
CA MET A 647 8.60 -3.86 18.80
C MET A 647 8.78 -4.20 20.27
N SER A 648 7.94 -3.66 21.16
CA SER A 648 7.96 -4.06 22.57
C SER A 648 7.37 -5.47 22.76
N ASP A 649 7.79 -6.16 23.81
CA ASP A 649 7.24 -7.51 24.09
C ASP A 649 5.74 -7.51 24.42
N ASP A 650 5.24 -6.40 25.00
CA ASP A 650 3.81 -6.21 25.24
C ASP A 650 3.05 -6.05 23.91
N TRP A 651 3.61 -5.33 22.93
CA TRP A 651 3.00 -5.20 21.61
C TRP A 651 2.95 -6.55 20.89
N PHE A 652 4.02 -7.35 20.99
CA PHE A 652 4.01 -8.74 20.51
C PHE A 652 2.82 -9.49 21.10
N SER A 653 2.64 -9.39 22.42
CA SER A 653 1.59 -10.11 23.14
C SER A 653 0.19 -9.81 22.60
N GLU A 654 -0.09 -8.53 22.36
CA GLU A 654 -1.41 -8.04 22.00
C GLU A 654 -1.73 -8.16 20.50
N PHE A 655 -0.74 -8.03 19.62
CA PHE A 655 -0.98 -7.84 18.18
C PHE A 655 -0.25 -8.82 17.26
N VAL A 656 0.65 -9.68 17.75
CA VAL A 656 1.20 -10.80 16.94
C VAL A 656 0.28 -12.00 17.04
N TYR A 657 -0.15 -12.54 15.90
CA TYR A 657 -1.09 -13.66 15.83
C TYR A 657 -0.43 -14.93 15.33
N GLU A 658 0.65 -14.83 14.55
CA GLU A 658 1.27 -15.96 13.88
C GLU A 658 2.79 -15.85 13.88
N VAL A 659 3.50 -16.96 14.08
CA VAL A 659 4.93 -17.11 13.82
C VAL A 659 5.21 -18.41 13.11
N VAL A 660 6.19 -18.40 12.22
CA VAL A 660 6.59 -19.57 11.43
C VAL A 660 7.96 -20.07 11.87
N ILE A 661 7.99 -21.30 12.39
CA ILE A 661 9.13 -21.88 13.09
C ILE A 661 9.60 -23.16 12.39
N ASP A 662 10.91 -23.32 12.24
CA ASP A 662 11.55 -24.54 11.74
C ASP A 662 11.27 -25.71 12.70
N LYS A 663 10.77 -26.83 12.16
CA LYS A 663 10.34 -28.03 12.93
C LYS A 663 11.35 -28.47 13.97
N LYS A 664 12.65 -28.27 13.74
CA LYS A 664 13.71 -28.70 14.67
C LYS A 664 13.71 -27.95 16.01
N PHE A 665 13.06 -26.80 16.09
CA PHE A 665 12.89 -26.04 17.34
C PHE A 665 11.60 -26.39 18.08
N LEU A 666 10.73 -27.19 17.47
CA LEU A 666 9.46 -27.59 18.06
C LEU A 666 9.55 -28.98 18.69
N PRO A 667 8.92 -29.19 19.85
CA PRO A 667 8.85 -30.51 20.45
C PRO A 667 7.99 -31.46 19.62
N ALA A 668 8.29 -32.76 19.70
CA ALA A 668 7.67 -33.78 18.87
C ALA A 668 6.15 -33.86 19.05
N ASP A 669 5.63 -33.60 20.26
CA ASP A 669 4.20 -33.60 20.56
C ASP A 669 3.43 -32.54 19.75
N LEU A 670 4.01 -31.36 19.52
CA LEU A 670 3.43 -30.36 18.62
C LEU A 670 3.45 -30.80 17.16
N LEU A 671 4.54 -31.44 16.72
CA LEU A 671 4.65 -31.92 15.34
C LEU A 671 3.65 -33.05 15.03
N GLU A 672 3.32 -33.89 16.01
CA GLU A 672 2.29 -34.93 15.86
C GLU A 672 0.88 -34.33 15.61
N LEU A 673 0.62 -33.10 16.05
CA LEU A 673 -0.68 -32.43 15.80
C LEU A 673 -0.91 -32.18 14.30
N LEU A 674 0.14 -32.03 13.49
CA LEU A 674 0.04 -31.84 12.04
C LEU A 674 -0.55 -33.06 11.33
N LYS A 675 -0.53 -34.24 11.95
CA LYS A 675 -1.12 -35.48 11.42
C LYS A 675 -2.61 -35.59 11.72
N VAL A 676 -3.14 -34.75 12.61
CA VAL A 676 -4.54 -34.74 13.03
C VAL A 676 -5.35 -33.87 12.08
N LYS A 677 -6.54 -34.34 11.68
CA LYS A 677 -7.46 -33.54 10.86
C LYS A 677 -7.78 -32.21 11.60
N PRO A 678 -7.50 -31.05 11.00
CA PRO A 678 -7.72 -29.77 11.64
C PRO A 678 -9.21 -29.47 11.82
N THR A 679 -9.52 -28.66 12.84
CA THR A 679 -10.85 -28.09 13.03
C THR A 679 -11.08 -27.01 11.97
N VAL A 680 -12.18 -27.10 11.24
CA VAL A 680 -12.50 -26.13 10.17
C VAL A 680 -13.25 -24.94 10.76
N LEU A 681 -12.65 -23.76 10.63
CA LEU A 681 -13.25 -22.47 10.96
C LEU A 681 -14.02 -21.92 9.73
N PRO A 682 -15.05 -21.08 9.93
CA PRO A 682 -15.79 -20.49 8.82
C PRO A 682 -14.90 -19.63 7.90
N ALA A 683 -15.25 -19.50 6.62
CA ALA A 683 -14.42 -18.76 5.65
C ALA A 683 -14.08 -17.31 6.07
N TRP A 684 -15.01 -16.64 6.77
CA TRP A 684 -14.85 -15.27 7.28
C TRP A 684 -14.21 -15.18 8.68
N ASP A 685 -13.53 -16.22 9.14
CA ASP A 685 -12.84 -16.22 10.42
C ASP A 685 -11.64 -15.23 10.40
N PRO A 686 -11.43 -14.41 11.45
CA PRO A 686 -10.34 -13.42 11.48
C PRO A 686 -8.94 -14.02 11.47
N MET A 687 -8.78 -15.33 11.75
CA MET A 687 -7.50 -16.01 11.61
C MET A 687 -7.17 -16.36 10.14
N GLY A 688 -8.10 -16.12 9.20
CA GLY A 688 -7.85 -16.30 7.77
C GLY A 688 -7.27 -15.08 7.07
N SER A 689 -7.31 -13.91 7.68
CA SER A 689 -6.86 -12.65 7.06
C SER A 689 -5.34 -12.50 7.08
N LEU A 690 -4.78 -11.89 6.03
CA LEU A 690 -3.45 -11.31 6.03
C LEU A 690 -3.38 -10.31 4.87
N ALA A 691 -3.03 -9.04 5.11
CA ALA A 691 -2.96 -7.98 4.09
C ALA A 691 -4.27 -7.57 3.39
N GLN A 692 -5.40 -7.66 4.11
CA GLN A 692 -6.69 -7.09 3.68
C GLN A 692 -6.75 -5.56 3.85
#